data_AF-A0AAN8K293-F1
#
_entry.id   AF-A0AAN8K293-F1
#
_cell.length_a   1.000
_cell.length_b   1.000
_cell.length_c   1.000
_cell.angle_alpha   90.00
_cell.angle_beta   90.00
_cell.angle_gamma   90.00
#
_symmetry.space_group_name_H-M   'P 1'
#
loop_
_entity.id
_entity.type
_entity.pdbx_description
1 polymer ?
#
loop_
_entity_poly.entity_id
_entity_poly.type
_entity_poly.pdbx_seq_one_letter_code
_entity_poly.pdbx_strand_id
1 'polypeptide(L)'
;MSDFIVPSLKIFLDVLLNRELWKVALGQALIQAARPRSVIAPLLFGLGVELDHIFGSKWVVSQLYSLGFCISADEVALFKNSILQDEEQYSLSTSEEIDSQVMDNETPCYQFVADNADANIVTLDGTGTFHGTGLIRWIKRGMVKSKPESQVLRRARLQVSELYKKGGIQTRTYYRSAIPALSQLILSPLLEIQIPHIVNSSEFYTTLLWRSSELLRKALQPAPNWINWSGYVEAASSKDTISVDDIHILPLLDLNPNDESTIFSLICYVDKQARQCKMPCTTITFDQPLYIKAVEVTAAIQCETVVVRLGGFHTLMNAVGAIFHLMRGSGIEEAMMEVYGENTVPHIMSGKAIARALRAINLLDSSLHIKLLEFLQPVEADATDNDDNIVPRLTEEQLTSLSNLLEKSLELSSEYDLDENPVLQTLASRLSLLQSTLSSTSRTAKLWIQFINYASCVKRFIYAERTKNWDAHLVGCSDFLNLFAATGHIHYAKSCRLYIQQMQALPHTHPWLYALYSEKGLHVVQRTEHPLNGLWSDLTIEQFLMASLKSRSGITHGKGLSERVRYQWVYTMHHRAAIHDAMTTLTGRRRTSSNQHVELGTSRKHRDQADLAKFRQWLDNHNPFEPGIPVLRSLSTGITATEDINCDRAEEVGYKIQTSLDNKPYTEAKIKRKDQIRTLQDLLPGVRVGKKVIHVDPTTLFLRCVEVAKRLGSDFRAFFRYEMCSVPTSLFKDNCMLKTQKSALAAKLLVERDIGQLQTDFFVIDGGWLLHRITWKRNVTFNEILCQYSEFVRQRFACKCMIVMDGYVESNIKDHERLRRINSKVCGDVMVRLDTLNKYHQSNFLSNNTNKSRIVELLAARLSEDGHIVRKCSGDADITIANDALRLSSEGNNVQVVCNDTDVVCMLVYHVFQRGDNASGQIVLRKEPLPGKPKSGGLFCIQDICGKIHSRQAEALLFIHACSGCDTTSSLFKHGKLELYNYIVKSERLVAIAEKMKSTDMSQTRIGDLGAEIFCRQFGDQNSNDLTTLRHTKFQMMITENLSKLDPRLLPPTPRASYYHSLRVHLQVVRWLQLDDCLLDEKEWGWEVGPHGLQPIMTDLPAALTFVRCKCKRLNNRCGNHQCSCVKHGLKSVEACGGCHGRDCDNCPSGIPQDDDDDDGDDVQ
;
A
#
# COMPACT_ATOMS: atom_id res chain seq x y z
N MET A 1 43.08 -36.96 23.49
CA MET A 1 41.85 -37.77 23.20
C MET A 1 42.14 -39.26 23.15
N SER A 2 43.25 -39.68 22.52
CA SER A 2 43.80 -41.05 22.59
C SER A 2 44.16 -41.48 24.01
N ASP A 3 44.40 -40.51 24.89
CA ASP A 3 44.88 -40.70 26.28
C ASP A 3 43.80 -41.30 27.20
N PHE A 4 42.54 -41.31 26.74
CA PHE A 4 41.41 -41.95 27.43
C PHE A 4 41.25 -43.43 27.07
N ILE A 5 42.08 -43.97 26.17
CA ILE A 5 42.01 -45.36 25.71
C ILE A 5 43.21 -46.12 26.26
N VAL A 6 42.93 -47.22 26.95
CA VAL A 6 43.98 -48.08 27.50
C VAL A 6 44.84 -48.63 26.33
N PRO A 7 46.19 -48.65 26.44
CA PRO A 7 47.07 -49.04 25.33
C PRO A 7 46.72 -50.38 24.66
N SER A 8 46.29 -51.37 25.44
CA SER A 8 45.87 -52.69 24.92
C SER A 8 44.62 -52.60 24.03
N LEU A 9 43.62 -51.80 24.42
CA LEU A 9 42.42 -51.58 23.63
C LEU A 9 42.74 -50.76 22.37
N LYS A 10 43.67 -49.82 22.45
CA LYS A 10 44.13 -49.03 21.30
C LYS A 10 44.71 -49.94 20.21
N ILE A 11 45.62 -50.85 20.58
CA ILE A 11 46.21 -51.83 19.67
C ILE A 11 45.13 -52.73 19.03
N PHE A 12 44.14 -53.18 19.82
CA PHE A 12 43.04 -53.98 19.30
C PHE A 12 42.19 -53.22 18.27
N LEU A 13 41.86 -51.96 18.54
CA LEU A 13 41.08 -51.12 17.64
C LEU A 13 41.88 -50.70 16.39
N ASP A 14 43.20 -50.57 16.49
CA ASP A 14 44.11 -50.30 15.37
C ASP A 14 44.05 -51.42 14.31
N VAL A 15 43.81 -52.66 14.73
CA VAL A 15 43.64 -53.82 13.83
C VAL A 15 42.26 -53.85 13.18
N LEU A 16 41.21 -53.39 13.88
CA LEU A 16 39.82 -53.50 13.42
C LEU A 16 39.33 -52.31 12.59
N LEU A 17 39.89 -51.11 12.81
CA LEU A 17 39.38 -49.87 12.23
C LEU A 17 40.53 -49.08 11.60
N ASN A 18 40.33 -48.55 10.39
CA ASN A 18 41.37 -47.79 9.70
C ASN A 18 41.31 -46.27 9.96
N ARG A 19 40.24 -45.75 10.58
CA ARG A 19 40.07 -44.31 10.84
C ARG A 19 40.28 -43.98 12.31
N GLU A 20 41.22 -43.09 12.61
CA GLU A 20 41.57 -42.66 13.98
C GLU A 20 40.34 -42.22 14.80
N LEU A 21 39.47 -41.37 14.24
CA LEU A 21 38.28 -40.90 14.97
C LEU A 21 37.31 -42.05 15.31
N TRP A 22 37.21 -43.08 14.48
CA TRP A 22 36.36 -44.25 14.75
C TRP A 22 36.96 -45.12 15.85
N LYS A 23 38.28 -45.31 15.85
CA LYS A 23 38.99 -45.98 16.94
C LYS A 23 38.74 -45.25 18.26
N VAL A 24 38.85 -43.91 18.24
CA VAL A 24 38.64 -43.12 19.46
C VAL A 24 37.19 -43.19 19.93
N ALA A 25 36.22 -43.07 19.03
CA ALA A 25 34.80 -43.17 19.36
C ALA A 25 34.41 -44.55 19.91
N LEU A 26 34.82 -45.63 19.25
CA LEU A 26 34.49 -46.99 19.67
C LEU A 26 35.22 -47.35 20.97
N GLY A 27 36.49 -46.97 21.13
CA GLY A 27 37.24 -47.20 22.35
C GLY A 27 36.64 -46.48 23.55
N GLN A 28 36.24 -45.22 23.38
CA GLN A 28 35.53 -44.48 24.42
C GLN A 28 34.15 -45.09 24.75
N ALA A 29 33.41 -45.56 23.74
CA ALA A 29 32.12 -46.24 23.94
C ALA A 29 32.27 -47.56 24.74
N LEU A 30 33.28 -48.37 24.42
CA LEU A 30 33.59 -49.61 25.13
C LEU A 30 33.99 -49.34 26.59
N ILE A 31 34.83 -48.33 26.84
CA ILE A 31 35.24 -47.94 28.19
C ILE A 31 34.05 -47.41 29.00
N GLN A 32 33.22 -46.56 28.40
CA GLN A 32 32.00 -46.04 29.04
C GLN A 32 31.02 -47.17 29.36
N ALA A 33 30.82 -48.14 28.45
CA ALA A 33 29.95 -49.28 28.66
C ALA A 33 30.48 -50.22 29.77
N ALA A 34 31.81 -50.42 29.82
CA ALA A 34 32.44 -51.25 30.84
C ALA A 34 32.48 -50.57 32.23
N ARG A 35 32.55 -49.23 32.28
CA ARG A 35 32.64 -48.45 33.53
C ARG A 35 31.67 -47.25 33.54
N PRO A 36 30.35 -47.48 33.49
CA PRO A 36 29.35 -46.44 33.26
C PRO A 36 29.25 -45.38 34.36
N ARG A 37 29.75 -45.67 35.57
CA ARG A 37 29.73 -44.76 36.73
C ARG A 37 31.06 -44.05 37.00
N SER A 38 32.15 -44.50 36.39
CA SER A 38 33.51 -44.05 36.74
C SER A 38 34.16 -43.16 35.67
N VAL A 39 33.64 -43.18 34.45
CA VAL A 39 34.18 -42.43 33.31
C VAL A 39 33.02 -41.67 32.65
N ILE A 40 33.29 -40.45 32.19
CA ILE A 40 32.45 -39.74 31.22
C ILE A 40 33.32 -39.51 29.99
N ALA A 41 33.06 -40.28 28.95
CA ALA A 41 33.80 -40.20 27.70
C ALA A 41 33.50 -38.88 26.95
N PRO A 42 34.52 -38.08 26.59
CA PRO A 42 34.33 -36.78 25.95
C PRO A 42 33.52 -36.80 24.65
N LEU A 43 33.71 -37.82 23.79
CA LEU A 43 32.97 -37.93 22.52
C LEU A 43 31.50 -38.24 22.72
N LEU A 44 31.21 -39.19 23.62
CA LEU A 44 29.83 -39.57 23.96
C LEU A 44 29.10 -38.39 24.63
N PHE A 45 29.82 -37.65 25.48
CA PHE A 45 29.34 -36.45 26.14
C PHE A 45 29.04 -35.34 25.12
N GLY A 46 30.02 -35.01 24.28
CA GLY A 46 29.89 -34.00 23.24
C GLY A 46 28.74 -34.29 22.29
N LEU A 47 28.62 -35.54 21.82
CA LEU A 47 27.52 -35.95 20.96
C LEU A 47 26.16 -35.87 21.67
N GLY A 48 26.06 -36.27 22.95
CA GLY A 48 24.81 -36.16 23.71
C GLY A 48 24.35 -34.70 23.89
N VAL A 49 25.27 -33.79 24.19
CA VAL A 49 25.00 -32.36 24.30
C VAL A 49 24.67 -31.74 22.95
N GLU A 50 25.39 -32.11 21.88
CA GLU A 50 25.13 -31.67 20.52
C GLU A 50 23.73 -32.09 20.04
N LEU A 51 23.31 -33.33 20.30
CA LEU A 51 21.98 -33.81 19.95
C LEU A 51 20.87 -33.03 20.68
N ASP A 52 21.05 -32.73 21.97
CA ASP A 52 20.12 -31.83 22.68
C ASP A 52 20.17 -30.40 22.12
N HIS A 53 21.33 -29.91 21.72
CA HIS A 53 21.51 -28.58 21.11
C HIS A 53 20.91 -28.47 19.71
N ILE A 54 20.86 -29.53 18.90
CA ILE A 54 20.31 -29.47 17.53
C ILE A 54 18.81 -29.79 17.54
N PHE A 55 18.41 -30.82 18.29
CA PHE A 55 17.07 -31.38 18.21
C PHE A 55 16.17 -31.02 19.39
N GLY A 56 16.74 -30.60 20.53
CA GLY A 56 15.97 -30.34 21.75
C GLY A 56 15.20 -31.56 22.29
N SER A 57 15.39 -32.75 21.73
CA SER A 57 14.54 -33.92 21.97
C SER A 57 15.18 -34.90 22.94
N LYS A 58 14.54 -35.11 24.10
CA LYS A 58 14.94 -36.15 25.05
C LYS A 58 14.87 -37.54 24.40
N TRP A 59 13.88 -37.77 23.53
CA TRP A 59 13.71 -39.05 22.85
C TRP A 59 14.92 -39.42 21.98
N VAL A 60 15.43 -38.49 21.17
CA VAL A 60 16.60 -38.75 20.30
C VAL A 60 17.83 -39.13 21.13
N VAL A 61 18.11 -38.36 22.18
CA VAL A 61 19.23 -38.65 23.08
C VAL A 61 19.04 -39.99 23.79
N SER A 62 17.83 -40.29 24.26
CA SER A 62 17.53 -41.57 24.92
C SER A 62 17.66 -42.78 23.98
N GLN A 63 17.23 -42.66 22.72
CA GLN A 63 17.39 -43.73 21.73
C GLN A 63 18.87 -44.01 21.46
N LEU A 64 19.66 -42.97 21.18
CA LEU A 64 21.09 -43.14 20.88
C LEU A 64 21.89 -43.57 22.12
N TYR A 65 21.51 -43.12 23.31
CA TYR A 65 22.06 -43.62 24.57
C TYR A 65 21.77 -45.12 24.76
N SER A 66 20.54 -45.57 24.48
CA SER A 66 20.19 -47.00 24.61
C SER A 66 21.00 -47.92 23.68
N LEU A 67 21.51 -47.35 22.58
CA LEU A 67 22.40 -48.01 21.63
C LEU A 67 23.90 -47.80 21.95
N GLY A 68 24.24 -47.07 23.02
CA GLY A 68 25.62 -46.82 23.45
C GLY A 68 26.37 -45.73 22.66
N PHE A 69 25.68 -44.91 21.87
CA PHE A 69 26.31 -43.91 20.99
C PHE A 69 26.50 -42.52 21.61
N CYS A 70 25.87 -42.20 22.74
CA CYS A 70 26.07 -40.94 23.45
C CYS A 70 25.86 -41.12 24.96
N ILE A 71 25.95 -40.03 25.73
CA ILE A 71 25.55 -40.01 27.15
C ILE A 71 24.02 -39.96 27.32
N SER A 72 23.54 -40.25 28.55
CA SER A 72 22.12 -40.21 28.87
C SER A 72 21.57 -38.78 28.89
N ALA A 73 20.27 -38.64 28.67
CA ALA A 73 19.60 -37.35 28.77
C ALA A 73 19.66 -36.74 30.19
N ASP A 74 19.78 -37.57 31.23
CA ASP A 74 19.94 -37.10 32.61
C ASP A 74 21.33 -36.51 32.85
N GLU A 75 22.37 -37.06 32.21
CA GLU A 75 23.72 -36.49 32.28
C GLU A 75 23.80 -35.15 31.53
N VAL A 76 23.13 -35.04 30.37
CA VAL A 76 22.98 -33.75 29.67
C VAL A 76 22.22 -32.74 30.54
N ALA A 77 21.20 -33.17 31.29
CA ALA A 77 20.48 -32.31 32.23
C ALA A 77 21.34 -31.89 33.43
N LEU A 78 22.20 -32.79 33.93
CA LEU A 78 23.14 -32.51 35.01
C LEU A 78 24.22 -31.50 34.58
N PHE A 79 24.71 -31.61 33.34
CA PHE A 79 25.61 -30.62 32.75
C PHE A 79 24.97 -29.22 32.72
N LYS A 80 23.74 -29.12 32.20
CA LYS A 80 22.98 -27.86 32.22
C LYS A 80 22.78 -27.31 33.63
N ASN A 81 22.52 -28.18 34.61
CA ASN A 81 22.34 -27.78 36.00
C ASN A 81 23.66 -27.32 36.64
N SER A 82 24.78 -27.93 36.26
CA SER A 82 26.11 -27.54 36.72
C SER A 82 26.51 -26.16 36.21
N ILE A 83 26.21 -25.84 34.95
CA ILE A 83 26.37 -24.49 34.38
C ILE A 83 25.56 -23.47 35.18
N LEU A 84 24.29 -23.76 35.48
CA LEU A 84 23.41 -22.83 36.20
C LEU A 84 23.85 -22.52 37.63
N GLN A 85 24.73 -23.33 38.21
CA GLN A 85 25.25 -23.17 39.56
C GLN A 85 26.56 -22.39 39.60
N ASP A 86 27.14 -22.07 38.44
CA ASP A 86 28.41 -21.36 38.35
C ASP A 86 28.18 -19.85 38.44
N GLU A 87 28.20 -19.30 39.67
CA GLU A 87 27.87 -17.89 39.95
C GLU A 87 28.89 -16.89 39.32
N GLU A 88 30.15 -17.28 39.12
CA GLU A 88 31.22 -16.42 38.56
C GLU A 88 31.15 -16.22 37.03
N GLN A 89 30.35 -17.02 36.31
CA GLN A 89 30.30 -16.98 34.85
C GLN A 89 29.49 -15.79 34.29
N TYR A 90 28.61 -15.20 35.10
CA TYR A 90 27.64 -14.21 34.64
C TYR A 90 27.80 -12.84 35.31
N SER A 91 28.60 -12.75 36.38
CA SER A 91 29.14 -11.48 36.84
C SER A 91 30.01 -10.88 35.74
N LEU A 92 29.76 -9.61 35.39
CA LEU A 92 30.63 -8.89 34.48
C LEU A 92 32.07 -8.93 35.04
N SER A 93 33.05 -9.14 34.16
CA SER A 93 34.46 -9.07 34.53
C SER A 93 34.72 -7.70 35.17
N THR A 94 35.13 -7.72 36.44
CA THR A 94 35.48 -6.52 37.19
C THR A 94 36.79 -5.93 36.64
N SER A 95 37.09 -4.67 36.98
CA SER A 95 38.30 -3.97 36.50
C SER A 95 39.63 -4.72 36.74
N GLU A 96 39.65 -5.74 37.60
CA GLU A 96 40.83 -6.56 37.91
C GLU A 96 41.11 -7.67 36.86
N GLU A 97 40.14 -8.01 36.01
CA GLU A 97 40.24 -9.07 34.98
C GLU A 97 40.57 -8.53 33.56
N ILE A 98 40.95 -7.24 33.45
CA ILE A 98 41.31 -6.58 32.18
C ILE A 98 42.67 -7.10 31.67
N ASP A 99 42.84 -7.23 30.35
CA ASP A 99 44.07 -7.78 29.77
C ASP A 99 45.26 -6.84 29.95
N SER A 100 46.24 -7.27 30.75
CA SER A 100 47.43 -6.50 31.10
C SER A 100 48.39 -6.28 29.91
N GLN A 101 48.17 -6.97 28.78
CA GLN A 101 48.93 -6.75 27.55
C GLN A 101 48.31 -5.68 26.63
N VAL A 102 47.06 -5.27 26.89
CA VAL A 102 46.44 -4.11 26.22
C VAL A 102 46.77 -2.88 27.07
N MET A 103 48.01 -2.41 26.95
CA MET A 103 48.46 -1.16 27.56
C MET A 103 47.63 0.00 27.01
N ASP A 104 46.59 0.42 27.74
CA ASP A 104 46.10 1.83 27.84
C ASP A 104 44.85 1.98 28.73
N ASN A 105 44.79 1.44 29.95
CA ASN A 105 43.74 1.82 30.94
C ASN A 105 42.27 1.82 30.45
N GLU A 106 41.92 1.04 29.42
CA GLU A 106 40.60 1.15 28.78
C GLU A 106 39.52 0.41 29.55
N THR A 107 38.49 1.15 29.98
CA THR A 107 37.30 0.57 30.62
C THR A 107 36.50 -0.26 29.60
N PRO A 108 36.09 -1.50 29.92
CA PRO A 108 35.33 -2.34 28.99
C PRO A 108 33.99 -1.70 28.62
N CYS A 109 33.65 -1.68 27.33
CA CYS A 109 32.40 -1.10 26.84
C CYS A 109 31.38 -2.18 26.47
N TYR A 110 30.50 -2.52 27.42
CA TYR A 110 29.32 -3.34 27.15
C TYR A 110 28.21 -2.49 26.55
N GLN A 111 27.58 -3.00 25.49
CA GLN A 111 26.42 -2.36 24.86
C GLN A 111 25.25 -3.33 24.75
N PHE A 112 24.04 -2.80 24.76
CA PHE A 112 22.81 -3.56 24.89
C PHE A 112 21.86 -3.27 23.73
N VAL A 113 21.01 -4.24 23.41
CA VAL A 113 19.88 -4.05 22.51
C VAL A 113 18.73 -4.94 22.96
N ALA A 114 17.52 -4.39 22.91
CA ALA A 114 16.31 -5.07 23.34
C ALA A 114 15.22 -4.99 22.28
N ASP A 115 14.45 -6.06 22.16
CA ASP A 115 13.37 -6.20 21.18
C ASP A 115 12.32 -7.21 21.66
N ASN A 116 11.18 -7.27 20.98
CA ASN A 116 10.08 -8.17 21.29
C ASN A 116 10.49 -9.64 21.10
N ALA A 117 10.25 -10.48 22.10
CA ALA A 117 10.44 -11.92 22.05
C ALA A 117 9.07 -12.62 22.08
N ASP A 118 8.46 -12.78 20.91
CA ASP A 118 7.16 -13.42 20.77
C ASP A 118 7.28 -14.92 20.43
N ALA A 119 6.43 -15.76 21.04
CA ALA A 119 6.34 -17.19 20.73
C ALA A 119 4.89 -17.73 20.78
N ASN A 120 4.63 -18.79 20.00
CA ASN A 120 3.34 -19.51 19.91
C ASN A 120 2.12 -18.68 19.51
N ILE A 121 2.27 -17.66 18.64
CA ILE A 121 1.18 -16.77 18.18
C ILE A 121 0.07 -17.48 17.36
N VAL A 122 0.14 -18.81 17.23
CA VAL A 122 -0.82 -19.65 16.49
C VAL A 122 -1.32 -20.77 17.40
N THR A 123 -1.94 -20.42 18.52
CA THR A 123 -2.85 -21.33 19.22
C THR A 123 -4.27 -21.11 18.69
N LEU A 124 -5.06 -22.19 18.58
CA LEU A 124 -6.41 -22.15 17.97
C LEU A 124 -7.36 -21.18 18.70
N ASP A 125 -7.10 -20.92 19.97
CA ASP A 125 -7.87 -20.07 20.88
C ASP A 125 -7.15 -18.76 21.27
N GLY A 126 -5.89 -18.58 20.86
CA GLY A 126 -5.05 -17.46 21.25
C GLY A 126 -4.53 -17.51 22.69
N THR A 127 -4.72 -18.60 23.44
CA THR A 127 -4.20 -18.77 24.81
C THR A 127 -2.82 -19.45 24.79
N GLY A 128 -1.95 -19.17 25.77
CA GLY A 128 -0.60 -19.77 25.84
C GLY A 128 0.47 -19.15 24.93
N THR A 129 0.22 -17.94 24.40
CA THR A 129 1.24 -17.13 23.70
C THR A 129 2.20 -16.52 24.72
N PHE A 130 3.50 -16.46 24.39
CA PHE A 130 4.48 -15.71 25.18
C PHE A 130 4.76 -14.39 24.48
N HIS A 131 4.54 -13.29 25.22
CA HIS A 131 4.79 -11.92 24.77
C HIS A 131 5.77 -11.25 25.74
N GLY A 132 7.05 -11.58 25.60
CA GLY A 132 8.11 -11.05 26.47
C GLY A 132 9.08 -10.12 25.75
N THR A 133 10.10 -9.67 26.47
CA THR A 133 11.17 -8.82 25.94
C THR A 133 12.50 -9.57 25.93
N GLY A 134 13.14 -9.60 24.78
CA GLY A 134 14.49 -10.09 24.57
C GLY A 134 15.53 -9.01 24.82
N LEU A 135 16.68 -9.40 25.37
CA LEU A 135 17.82 -8.53 25.60
C LEU A 135 19.10 -9.29 25.23
N ILE A 136 19.98 -8.66 24.47
CA ILE A 136 21.35 -9.14 24.28
C ILE A 136 22.35 -8.05 24.71
N ARG A 137 23.53 -8.49 25.12
CA ARG A 137 24.70 -7.62 25.31
C ARG A 137 25.83 -8.04 24.38
N TRP A 138 26.70 -7.12 24.02
CA TRP A 138 27.91 -7.42 23.25
C TRP A 138 29.09 -6.56 23.68
N ILE A 139 30.30 -7.04 23.37
CA ILE A 139 31.58 -6.36 23.63
C ILE A 139 32.60 -6.73 22.55
N LYS A 140 33.52 -5.81 22.25
CA LYS A 140 34.62 -6.08 21.32
C LYS A 140 35.62 -7.06 21.92
N ARG A 141 35.93 -8.11 21.18
CA ARG A 141 36.85 -9.17 21.61
C ARG A 141 38.26 -8.60 21.78
N GLY A 142 38.93 -8.99 22.87
CA GLY A 142 40.23 -8.44 23.26
C GLY A 142 40.18 -7.25 24.23
N MET A 143 39.01 -6.66 24.51
CA MET A 143 38.86 -5.64 25.56
C MET A 143 38.82 -6.23 26.99
N VAL A 144 38.66 -7.54 27.11
CA VAL A 144 38.62 -8.28 28.38
C VAL A 144 39.47 -9.53 28.21
N LYS A 145 40.22 -9.97 29.26
CA LYS A 145 40.91 -11.27 29.21
C LYS A 145 39.91 -12.35 28.85
N SER A 146 40.19 -13.12 27.81
CA SER A 146 39.42 -14.33 27.57
C SER A 146 39.55 -15.21 28.81
N LYS A 147 38.47 -15.39 29.56
CA LYS A 147 38.44 -16.48 30.53
C LYS A 147 38.65 -17.75 29.69
N PRO A 148 39.68 -18.57 29.95
CA PRO A 148 39.76 -19.89 29.32
C PRO A 148 38.41 -20.56 29.55
N GLU A 149 37.85 -21.25 28.55
CA GLU A 149 36.55 -21.95 28.69
C GLU A 149 36.54 -22.66 30.04
N SER A 150 35.81 -22.06 30.99
CA SER A 150 35.97 -22.41 32.39
C SER A 150 35.54 -23.86 32.53
N GLN A 151 36.37 -24.71 33.12
CA GLN A 151 35.99 -26.09 33.38
C GLN A 151 34.65 -26.11 34.11
N VAL A 152 33.61 -26.63 33.45
CA VAL A 152 32.30 -26.78 34.09
C VAL A 152 32.43 -27.89 35.12
N LEU A 153 32.56 -27.50 36.39
CA LEU A 153 32.62 -28.44 37.50
C LEU A 153 31.30 -29.20 37.58
N ARG A 154 31.35 -30.53 37.62
CA ARG A 154 30.17 -31.37 37.80
C ARG A 154 29.62 -31.16 39.22
N ARG A 155 28.43 -30.55 39.33
CA ARG A 155 27.80 -30.23 40.62
C ARG A 155 26.59 -31.13 40.88
N ALA A 156 26.19 -31.22 42.15
CA ALA A 156 24.98 -31.95 42.54
C ALA A 156 23.72 -31.31 41.94
N ARG A 157 22.71 -32.11 41.60
CA ARG A 157 21.50 -31.61 40.95
C ARG A 157 20.67 -30.78 41.94
N LEU A 158 20.54 -29.48 41.69
CA LEU A 158 19.63 -28.59 42.43
C LEU A 158 18.30 -28.42 41.69
N GLN A 159 17.23 -28.09 42.43
CA GLN A 159 16.00 -27.67 41.80
C GLN A 159 16.22 -26.32 41.11
N VAL A 160 15.84 -26.23 39.83
CA VAL A 160 16.04 -24.98 39.05
C VAL A 160 15.23 -23.81 39.63
N SER A 161 14.15 -24.08 40.37
CA SER A 161 13.37 -23.07 41.10
C SER A 161 14.18 -22.35 42.19
N GLU A 162 15.16 -23.01 42.79
CA GLU A 162 16.05 -22.41 43.80
C GLU A 162 17.16 -21.58 43.15
N LEU A 163 17.59 -21.97 41.94
CA LEU A 163 18.62 -21.27 41.15
C LEU A 163 18.09 -19.98 40.49
N TYR A 164 16.81 -19.97 40.12
CA TYR A 164 16.16 -18.84 39.43
C TYR A 164 16.07 -17.56 40.28
N LYS A 165 15.96 -17.65 41.61
CA LYS A 165 15.75 -16.49 42.51
C LYS A 165 16.93 -15.49 42.55
N LYS A 166 18.10 -15.84 42.01
CA LYS A 166 19.34 -15.07 42.14
C LYS A 166 19.76 -14.28 40.88
N GLY A 167 19.24 -14.57 39.69
CA GLY A 167 19.82 -14.07 38.42
C GLY A 167 18.90 -13.36 37.41
N GLY A 168 17.59 -13.27 37.64
CA GLY A 168 16.65 -12.64 36.70
C GLY A 168 16.67 -11.10 36.68
N ILE A 169 16.17 -10.49 35.60
CA ILE A 169 15.91 -9.05 35.54
C ILE A 169 14.76 -8.74 36.50
N GLN A 170 15.01 -7.91 37.52
CA GLN A 170 13.99 -7.55 38.49
C GLN A 170 12.94 -6.64 37.84
N THR A 171 11.69 -7.08 37.86
CA THR A 171 10.54 -6.25 37.48
C THR A 171 10.36 -5.10 38.45
N ARG A 172 10.32 -3.88 37.92
CA ARG A 172 10.05 -2.64 38.65
C ARG A 172 8.88 -1.94 37.99
N THR A 173 7.92 -1.49 38.80
CA THR A 173 6.80 -0.70 38.32
C THR A 173 7.26 0.72 38.04
N TYR A 174 6.94 1.23 36.84
CA TYR A 174 7.15 2.63 36.48
C TYR A 174 5.89 3.44 36.74
N TYR A 175 6.02 4.51 37.53
CA TYR A 175 4.93 5.45 37.79
C TYR A 175 5.17 6.71 36.98
N ARG A 176 4.38 6.88 35.92
CA ARG A 176 4.53 8.02 35.01
C ARG A 176 4.20 9.34 35.75
N SER A 177 5.06 10.34 35.58
CA SER A 177 4.83 11.70 36.05
C SER A 177 3.60 12.33 35.37
N ALA A 178 2.94 13.27 36.05
CA ALA A 178 1.82 14.03 35.50
C ALA A 178 2.22 14.88 34.28
N ILE A 179 3.48 15.34 34.24
CA ILE A 179 4.07 16.06 33.11
C ILE A 179 5.02 15.10 32.38
N PRO A 180 4.74 14.74 31.12
CA PRO A 180 5.62 13.85 30.35
C PRO A 180 6.99 14.48 30.13
N ALA A 181 8.07 13.72 30.33
CA ALA A 181 9.43 14.22 30.16
C ALA A 181 9.71 14.63 28.71
N LEU A 182 9.12 13.95 27.72
CA LEU A 182 9.17 14.34 26.31
C LEU A 182 8.60 15.74 26.05
N SER A 183 7.73 16.27 26.91
CA SER A 183 7.22 17.66 26.76
C SER A 183 8.27 18.72 27.10
N GLN A 184 9.38 18.34 27.74
CA GLN A 184 10.49 19.23 28.06
C GLN A 184 11.60 19.17 27.00
N LEU A 185 11.59 18.15 26.14
CA LEU A 185 12.55 18.03 25.05
C LEU A 185 12.12 18.89 23.86
N ILE A 186 12.85 19.97 23.63
CA ILE A 186 12.64 20.89 22.51
C ILE A 186 13.42 20.38 21.30
N LEU A 187 12.76 20.30 20.14
CA LEU A 187 13.41 19.97 18.87
C LEU A 187 14.20 21.18 18.36
N SER A 188 15.53 21.04 18.28
CA SER A 188 16.43 22.07 17.76
C SER A 188 16.09 22.41 16.30
N PRO A 189 16.31 23.66 15.84
CA PRO A 189 16.13 24.07 14.45
C PRO A 189 16.78 23.10 13.46
N LEU A 190 16.10 22.81 12.35
CA LEU A 190 16.59 21.84 11.36
C LEU A 190 18.01 22.17 10.86
N LEU A 191 18.31 23.46 10.65
CA LEU A 191 19.61 23.92 10.17
C LEU A 191 20.76 23.65 11.15
N GLU A 192 20.49 23.54 12.46
CA GLU A 192 21.52 23.26 13.48
C GLU A 192 21.86 21.78 13.55
N ILE A 193 20.88 20.92 13.24
CA ILE A 193 21.04 19.46 13.30
C ILE A 193 21.39 18.85 11.94
N GLN A 194 21.18 19.59 10.85
CA GLN A 194 21.49 19.13 9.51
C GLN A 194 23.00 19.04 9.35
N ILE A 195 23.50 17.82 9.24
CA ILE A 195 24.92 17.57 9.05
C ILE A 195 25.24 17.87 7.59
N PRO A 196 26.16 18.81 7.29
CA PRO A 196 26.58 19.06 5.92
C PRO A 196 27.01 17.76 5.27
N HIS A 197 26.58 17.53 4.03
CA HIS A 197 27.11 16.45 3.21
C HIS A 197 28.57 16.75 2.88
N ILE A 198 29.47 16.48 3.82
CA ILE A 198 30.87 16.23 3.49
C ILE A 198 30.82 14.84 2.88
N VAL A 199 30.73 14.79 1.55
CA VAL A 199 30.77 13.54 0.81
C VAL A 199 32.00 12.80 1.32
N ASN A 200 31.79 11.71 2.03
CA ASN A 200 32.85 10.75 2.27
C ASN A 200 33.19 10.21 0.88
N SER A 201 34.21 10.80 0.27
CA SER A 201 34.43 10.82 -1.17
C SER A 201 34.53 9.39 -1.72
N SER A 202 35.14 8.49 -0.96
CA SER A 202 35.33 7.08 -1.29
C SER A 202 34.05 6.30 -1.65
N GLU A 203 32.94 6.42 -0.88
CA GLU A 203 31.70 5.67 -1.18
C GLU A 203 31.07 6.13 -2.49
N PHE A 204 30.99 7.45 -2.66
CA PHE A 204 30.35 8.05 -3.82
C PHE A 204 31.05 7.64 -5.11
N TYR A 205 32.39 7.75 -5.15
CA TYR A 205 33.17 7.39 -6.32
C TYR A 205 33.25 5.87 -6.55
N THR A 206 33.26 5.06 -5.48
CA THR A 206 33.11 3.59 -5.59
C THR A 206 31.77 3.22 -6.22
N THR A 207 30.68 3.82 -5.76
CA THR A 207 29.33 3.59 -6.30
C THR A 207 29.19 4.12 -7.73
N LEU A 208 29.83 5.25 -8.06
CA LEU A 208 29.86 5.81 -9.41
C LEU A 208 30.61 4.91 -10.39
N LEU A 209 31.80 4.43 -9.99
CA LEU A 209 32.58 3.47 -10.78
C LEU A 209 31.78 2.18 -11.01
N TRP A 210 31.13 1.65 -9.98
CA TRP A 210 30.22 0.50 -10.11
C TRP A 210 29.07 0.75 -11.09
N ARG A 211 28.39 1.91 -11.01
CA ARG A 211 27.31 2.29 -11.95
C ARG A 211 27.80 2.40 -13.39
N SER A 212 29.06 2.78 -13.58
CA SER A 212 29.69 2.86 -14.91
C SER A 212 30.06 1.49 -15.51
N SER A 213 30.05 0.41 -14.72
CA SER A 213 30.51 -0.92 -15.17
C SER A 213 29.85 -1.42 -16.46
N GLU A 214 28.55 -1.18 -16.66
CA GLU A 214 27.83 -1.64 -17.86
C GLU A 214 28.18 -0.83 -19.12
N LEU A 215 28.48 0.46 -18.98
CA LEU A 215 28.99 1.30 -20.07
C LEU A 215 30.33 0.75 -20.56
N LEU A 216 31.19 0.34 -19.62
CA LEU A 216 32.55 -0.15 -19.86
C LEU A 216 32.56 -1.60 -20.37
N ARG A 217 31.51 -2.38 -20.08
CA ARG A 217 31.36 -3.78 -20.51
C ARG A 217 31.33 -3.96 -22.03
N LYS A 218 30.87 -2.96 -22.81
CA LYS A 218 30.95 -3.00 -24.28
C LYS A 218 32.39 -3.02 -24.79
N ALA A 219 33.34 -2.44 -24.03
CA ALA A 219 34.74 -2.35 -24.40
C ALA A 219 35.59 -3.55 -23.95
N LEU A 220 35.12 -4.32 -22.95
CA LEU A 220 35.86 -5.43 -22.33
C LEU A 220 35.34 -6.79 -22.82
N GLN A 221 36.20 -7.59 -23.47
CA GLN A 221 35.92 -9.00 -23.82
C GLN A 221 36.96 -9.95 -23.23
N PRO A 222 36.56 -11.04 -22.54
CA PRO A 222 35.18 -11.42 -22.20
C PRO A 222 34.65 -10.58 -21.03
N ALA A 223 33.41 -10.10 -21.15
CA ALA A 223 32.76 -9.26 -20.15
C ALA A 223 32.70 -9.95 -18.76
N PRO A 224 33.20 -9.33 -17.68
CA PRO A 224 32.96 -9.85 -16.34
C PRO A 224 31.45 -9.84 -16.05
N ASN A 225 30.93 -10.93 -15.45
CA ASN A 225 29.52 -11.00 -15.04
C ASN A 225 29.21 -9.84 -14.07
N TRP A 226 28.20 -9.04 -14.39
CA TRP A 226 27.76 -7.91 -13.57
C TRP A 226 27.56 -8.34 -12.10
N ILE A 227 28.15 -7.57 -11.18
CA ILE A 227 28.10 -7.83 -9.74
C ILE A 227 27.20 -6.79 -9.10
N ASN A 228 26.29 -7.21 -8.22
CA ASN A 228 25.45 -6.30 -7.45
C ASN A 228 26.32 -5.42 -6.52
N TRP A 229 25.87 -4.20 -6.23
CA TRP A 229 26.63 -3.19 -5.47
C TRP A 229 27.25 -3.74 -4.19
N SER A 230 26.49 -4.47 -3.37
CA SER A 230 27.03 -5.04 -2.12
C SER A 230 28.14 -6.06 -2.35
N GLY A 231 28.08 -6.83 -3.43
CA GLY A 231 29.15 -7.76 -3.81
C GLY A 231 30.36 -7.03 -4.40
N TYR A 232 30.13 -5.95 -5.16
CA TYR A 232 31.21 -5.11 -5.68
C TYR A 232 31.99 -4.42 -4.56
N VAL A 233 31.31 -3.78 -3.62
CA VAL A 233 31.93 -3.16 -2.43
C VAL A 233 32.77 -4.17 -1.66
N GLU A 234 32.24 -5.37 -1.40
CA GLU A 234 33.01 -6.44 -0.73
C GLU A 234 34.25 -6.85 -1.55
N ALA A 235 34.11 -7.01 -2.87
CA ALA A 235 35.20 -7.44 -3.74
C ALA A 235 36.31 -6.38 -3.88
N ALA A 236 35.95 -5.10 -3.84
CA ALA A 236 36.85 -3.96 -3.96
C ALA A 236 37.52 -3.56 -2.62
N SER A 237 37.27 -4.30 -1.54
CA SER A 237 37.74 -3.94 -0.19
C SER A 237 38.97 -4.72 0.26
N SER A 238 39.62 -4.24 1.33
CA SER A 238 40.74 -4.96 1.96
C SER A 238 40.35 -6.40 2.32
N LYS A 239 41.30 -7.32 2.17
CA LYS A 239 41.17 -8.73 2.54
C LYS A 239 41.66 -9.00 3.96
N ASP A 240 42.01 -7.97 4.73
CA ASP A 240 42.47 -8.09 6.11
C ASP A 240 41.36 -8.62 7.01
N THR A 241 41.69 -9.59 7.85
CA THR A 241 40.72 -10.18 8.79
C THR A 241 40.61 -9.34 10.06
N ILE A 242 39.39 -9.14 10.56
CA ILE A 242 39.10 -8.41 11.81
C ILE A 242 38.54 -9.38 12.85
N SER A 243 38.80 -9.12 14.14
CA SER A 243 38.19 -9.86 15.24
C SER A 243 36.66 -9.75 15.27
N VAL A 244 35.98 -10.88 15.48
CA VAL A 244 34.54 -10.96 15.74
C VAL A 244 34.22 -10.56 17.18
N ASP A 245 33.11 -9.86 17.39
CA ASP A 245 32.64 -9.42 18.72
C ASP A 245 31.95 -10.55 19.51
N ASP A 246 32.04 -10.49 20.83
CA ASP A 246 31.42 -11.46 21.73
C ASP A 246 29.98 -11.03 22.09
N ILE A 247 29.00 -11.88 21.75
CA ILE A 247 27.57 -11.58 21.91
C ILE A 247 26.93 -12.55 22.91
N HIS A 248 26.23 -12.01 23.92
CA HIS A 248 25.57 -12.79 24.96
C HIS A 248 24.07 -12.51 25.04
N ILE A 249 23.26 -13.58 24.97
CA ILE A 249 21.84 -13.54 25.33
C ILE A 249 21.69 -13.34 26.84
N LEU A 250 20.84 -12.40 27.24
CA LEU A 250 20.49 -12.10 28.63
C LEU A 250 19.10 -12.65 28.99
N PRO A 251 18.73 -12.71 30.29
CA PRO A 251 17.43 -13.24 30.71
C PRO A 251 16.26 -12.53 30.04
N LEU A 252 15.30 -13.31 29.53
CA LEU A 252 14.07 -12.80 28.92
C LEU A 252 13.17 -12.21 30.01
N LEU A 253 12.64 -11.00 29.79
CA LEU A 253 11.70 -10.38 30.69
C LEU A 253 10.27 -10.78 30.31
N ASP A 254 9.52 -11.37 31.25
CA ASP A 254 8.13 -11.83 31.03
C ASP A 254 7.13 -10.68 31.19
N LEU A 255 7.35 -9.61 30.43
CA LEU A 255 6.48 -8.46 30.38
C LEU A 255 6.38 -7.97 28.94
N ASN A 256 5.24 -7.37 28.64
CA ASN A 256 5.01 -6.76 27.35
C ASN A 256 6.06 -5.65 27.10
N PRO A 257 6.85 -5.72 26.03
CA PRO A 257 7.84 -4.71 25.67
C PRO A 257 7.25 -3.29 25.58
N ASN A 258 5.97 -3.19 25.21
CA ASN A 258 5.28 -1.91 25.10
C ASN A 258 4.87 -1.28 26.45
N ASP A 259 4.98 -2.00 27.56
CA ASP A 259 4.76 -1.44 28.90
C ASP A 259 5.99 -0.64 29.34
N GLU A 260 5.77 0.56 29.87
CA GLU A 260 6.84 1.43 30.36
C GLU A 260 7.55 0.83 31.58
N SER A 261 6.86 0.02 32.38
CA SER A 261 7.47 -0.71 33.49
C SER A 261 8.52 -1.71 33.00
N THR A 262 8.28 -2.33 31.84
CA THR A 262 9.24 -3.22 31.17
C THR A 262 10.49 -2.46 30.77
N ILE A 263 10.32 -1.34 30.07
CA ILE A 263 11.42 -0.48 29.63
C ILE A 263 12.20 0.06 30.82
N PHE A 264 11.51 0.55 31.86
CA PHE A 264 12.12 1.02 33.09
C PHE A 264 12.94 -0.06 33.81
N SER A 265 12.41 -1.29 33.86
CA SER A 265 13.13 -2.44 34.44
C SER A 265 14.41 -2.74 33.66
N LEU A 266 14.37 -2.68 32.33
CA LEU A 266 15.55 -2.86 31.47
C LEU A 266 16.58 -1.74 31.68
N ILE A 267 16.15 -0.47 31.71
CA ILE A 267 17.05 0.67 31.97
C ILE A 267 17.71 0.54 33.35
N CYS A 268 16.95 0.20 34.39
CA CYS A 268 17.52 -0.03 35.74
C CYS A 268 18.53 -1.18 35.76
N TYR A 269 18.25 -2.25 35.00
CA TYR A 269 19.17 -3.37 34.89
C TYR A 269 20.47 -2.95 34.19
N VAL A 270 20.37 -2.28 33.04
CA VAL A 270 21.53 -1.80 32.26
C VAL A 270 22.37 -0.78 33.05
N ASP A 271 21.73 0.17 33.74
CA ASP A 271 22.42 1.10 34.66
C ASP A 271 23.19 0.36 35.75
N LYS A 272 22.55 -0.62 36.40
CA LYS A 272 23.21 -1.45 37.42
C LYS A 272 24.43 -2.18 36.85
N GLN A 273 24.32 -2.74 35.64
CA GLN A 273 25.43 -3.42 34.97
C GLN A 273 26.59 -2.45 34.67
N ALA A 274 26.30 -1.26 34.12
CA ALA A 274 27.31 -0.25 33.83
C ALA A 274 28.08 0.19 35.09
N ARG A 275 27.35 0.43 36.20
CA ARG A 275 27.96 0.79 37.50
C ARG A 275 28.84 -0.31 38.07
N GLN A 276 28.41 -1.58 37.95
CA GLN A 276 29.20 -2.74 38.38
C GLN A 276 30.52 -2.87 37.60
N CYS A 277 30.52 -2.52 36.32
CA CYS A 277 31.71 -2.48 35.47
C CYS A 277 32.55 -1.19 35.61
N LYS A 278 32.14 -0.23 36.45
CA LYS A 278 32.75 1.11 36.53
C LYS A 278 32.75 1.84 35.17
N MET A 279 31.77 1.56 34.31
CA MET A 279 31.61 2.27 33.04
C MET A 279 31.01 3.66 33.29
N PRO A 280 31.57 4.73 32.70
CA PRO A 280 30.99 6.08 32.81
C PRO A 280 29.55 6.14 32.28
N CYS A 281 29.30 5.46 31.15
CA CYS A 281 27.98 5.29 30.57
C CYS A 281 27.95 4.04 29.67
N THR A 282 26.76 3.66 29.21
CA THR A 282 26.53 2.53 28.27
C THR A 282 25.38 2.88 27.32
N THR A 283 25.11 2.03 26.33
CA THR A 283 24.02 2.23 25.37
C THR A 283 23.02 1.08 25.35
N ILE A 284 21.77 1.41 25.07
CA ILE A 284 20.73 0.45 24.72
C ILE A 284 20.00 0.86 23.45
N THR A 285 19.95 -0.03 22.47
CA THR A 285 19.24 0.19 21.20
C THR A 285 17.83 -0.39 21.24
N PHE A 286 16.87 0.32 20.65
CA PHE A 286 15.48 -0.09 20.50
C PHE A 286 14.94 0.23 19.10
N ASP A 287 13.90 -0.49 18.66
CA ASP A 287 13.08 -0.07 17.51
C ASP A 287 12.36 1.27 17.81
N GLN A 288 11.79 1.93 16.80
CA GLN A 288 11.27 3.30 16.98
C GLN A 288 10.18 3.42 18.07
N PRO A 289 9.15 2.54 18.13
CA PRO A 289 8.14 2.59 19.18
C PRO A 289 8.69 2.43 20.60
N LEU A 290 9.67 1.55 20.81
CA LEU A 290 10.28 1.33 22.12
C LEU A 290 11.30 2.44 22.44
N TYR A 291 12.05 2.91 21.44
CA TYR A 291 13.02 4.01 21.56
C TYR A 291 12.39 5.24 22.19
N ILE A 292 11.24 5.70 21.70
CA ILE A 292 10.65 6.94 22.21
C ILE A 292 10.15 6.81 23.66
N LYS A 293 9.69 5.62 24.05
CA LYS A 293 9.31 5.33 25.44
C LYS A 293 10.54 5.21 26.34
N ALA A 294 11.63 4.64 25.84
CA ALA A 294 12.90 4.61 26.55
C ALA A 294 13.45 6.01 26.78
N VAL A 295 13.36 6.92 25.79
CA VAL A 295 13.71 8.34 25.95
C VAL A 295 12.82 9.04 26.98
N GLU A 296 11.50 8.80 26.99
CA GLU A 296 10.61 9.33 28.03
C GLU A 296 11.04 8.86 29.42
N VAL A 297 11.30 7.56 29.58
CA VAL A 297 11.69 6.97 30.87
C VAL A 297 13.04 7.48 31.34
N THR A 298 14.08 7.49 30.48
CA THR A 298 15.42 7.96 30.87
C THR A 298 15.42 9.45 31.19
N ALA A 299 14.68 10.27 30.45
CA ALA A 299 14.53 11.69 30.75
C ALA A 299 13.77 11.92 32.06
N ALA A 300 12.70 11.16 32.33
CA ALA A 300 11.89 11.31 33.54
C ALA A 300 12.67 10.97 34.82
N ILE A 301 13.53 9.95 34.77
CA ILE A 301 14.34 9.53 35.92
C ILE A 301 15.73 10.19 35.94
N GLN A 302 16.03 11.06 34.97
CA GLN A 302 17.32 11.73 34.82
C GLN A 302 18.51 10.74 34.79
N CYS A 303 18.35 9.65 34.02
CA CYS A 303 19.40 8.65 33.87
C CYS A 303 20.47 9.11 32.88
N GLU A 304 21.64 9.52 33.38
CA GLU A 304 22.79 9.94 32.56
C GLU A 304 23.70 8.76 32.17
N THR A 305 23.63 7.63 32.89
CA THR A 305 24.49 6.47 32.64
C THR A 305 24.08 5.65 31.41
N VAL A 306 22.84 5.79 30.93
CA VAL A 306 22.29 4.98 29.83
C VAL A 306 21.85 5.87 28.67
N VAL A 307 22.58 5.80 27.56
CA VAL A 307 22.25 6.49 26.31
C VAL A 307 21.35 5.58 25.45
N VAL A 308 20.17 6.07 25.09
CA VAL A 308 19.20 5.33 24.28
C VAL A 308 19.46 5.57 22.79
N ARG A 309 19.56 4.50 22.00
CA ARG A 309 19.79 4.56 20.54
C ARG A 309 18.58 4.10 19.74
N LEU A 310 18.33 4.77 18.61
CA LEU A 310 17.32 4.38 17.63
C LEU A 310 17.88 3.27 16.72
N GLY A 311 17.11 2.20 16.53
CA GLY A 311 17.48 1.08 15.66
C GLY A 311 17.71 1.50 14.21
N GLY A 312 18.95 1.38 13.76
CA GLY A 312 19.37 1.83 12.43
C GLY A 312 18.84 0.91 11.32
N PHE A 313 18.80 -0.41 11.53
CA PHE A 313 18.26 -1.33 10.54
C PHE A 313 16.76 -1.10 10.29
N HIS A 314 15.97 -0.91 11.35
CA HIS A 314 14.57 -0.56 11.21
C HIS A 314 14.37 0.83 10.59
N THR A 315 15.29 1.77 10.84
CA THR A 315 15.31 3.08 10.15
C THR A 315 15.50 2.91 8.65
N LEU A 316 16.46 2.08 8.23
CA LEU A 316 16.69 1.72 6.82
C LEU A 316 15.45 1.06 6.19
N MET A 317 14.83 0.09 6.88
CA MET A 317 13.62 -0.58 6.38
C MET A 317 12.47 0.41 6.11
N ASN A 318 12.27 1.36 7.02
CA ASN A 318 11.26 2.40 6.84
C ASN A 318 11.66 3.40 5.76
N ALA A 319 12.93 3.73 5.61
CA ALA A 319 13.41 4.60 4.54
C ALA A 319 13.12 3.98 3.17
N VAL A 320 13.42 2.69 2.99
CA VAL A 320 13.09 1.93 1.78
C VAL A 320 11.58 1.91 1.52
N GLY A 321 10.76 1.67 2.56
CA GLY A 321 9.30 1.76 2.45
C GLY A 321 8.81 3.16 2.05
N ALA A 322 9.47 4.21 2.53
CA ALA A 322 9.19 5.59 2.17
C ALA A 322 9.56 5.91 0.71
N ILE A 323 10.71 5.43 0.22
CA ILE A 323 11.12 5.56 -1.20
C ILE A 323 10.08 4.92 -2.11
N PHE A 324 9.60 3.72 -1.78
CA PHE A 324 8.57 3.07 -2.58
C PHE A 324 7.20 3.72 -2.44
N HIS A 325 6.86 4.27 -1.27
CA HIS A 325 5.66 5.08 -1.11
C HIS A 325 5.67 6.30 -2.04
N LEU A 326 6.79 7.03 -2.07
CA LEU A 326 7.03 8.16 -2.96
C LEU A 326 6.76 7.82 -4.43
N MET A 327 7.17 6.62 -4.86
CA MET A 327 7.08 6.17 -6.25
C MET A 327 5.74 5.51 -6.63
N ARG A 328 4.77 5.41 -5.72
CA ARG A 328 3.51 4.70 -6.00
C ARG A 328 2.75 5.27 -7.20
N GLY A 329 2.37 4.38 -8.12
CA GLY A 329 1.67 4.73 -9.35
C GLY A 329 2.55 5.34 -10.45
N SER A 330 3.86 5.47 -10.22
CA SER A 330 4.81 5.99 -11.22
C SER A 330 5.14 5.00 -12.35
N GLY A 331 4.78 3.72 -12.19
CA GLY A 331 5.20 2.64 -13.07
C GLY A 331 6.24 1.70 -12.46
N ILE A 332 6.73 2.01 -11.25
CA ILE A 332 7.74 1.21 -10.56
C ILE A 332 7.23 -0.19 -10.20
N GLU A 333 5.95 -0.34 -9.86
CA GLU A 333 5.35 -1.64 -9.56
C GLU A 333 5.34 -2.54 -10.79
N GLU A 334 4.90 -2.03 -11.95
CA GLU A 334 4.91 -2.78 -13.20
C GLU A 334 6.34 -3.12 -13.65
N ALA A 335 7.30 -2.19 -13.51
CA ALA A 335 8.69 -2.49 -13.76
C ALA A 335 9.18 -3.66 -12.88
N MET A 336 8.86 -3.64 -11.58
CA MET A 336 9.24 -4.72 -10.66
C MET A 336 8.60 -6.07 -11.02
N MET A 337 7.40 -6.08 -11.61
CA MET A 337 6.71 -7.30 -12.03
C MET A 337 7.42 -8.05 -13.17
N GLU A 338 8.34 -7.39 -13.90
CA GLU A 338 9.20 -8.05 -14.89
C GLU A 338 10.20 -9.03 -14.24
N VAL A 339 10.56 -8.79 -12.97
CA VAL A 339 11.57 -9.55 -12.23
C VAL A 339 10.96 -10.36 -11.09
N TYR A 340 9.97 -9.81 -10.40
CA TYR A 340 9.36 -10.40 -9.21
C TYR A 340 7.90 -10.78 -9.49
N GLY A 341 7.43 -11.88 -8.87
CA GLY A 341 6.02 -12.26 -8.99
C GLY A 341 5.08 -11.20 -8.39
N GLU A 342 3.90 -11.02 -9.00
CA GLU A 342 2.91 -9.99 -8.64
C GLU A 342 2.60 -9.93 -7.13
N ASN A 343 2.36 -11.07 -6.49
CA ASN A 343 2.08 -11.14 -5.04
C ASN A 343 3.28 -10.75 -4.17
N THR A 344 4.51 -10.77 -4.70
CA THR A 344 5.72 -10.40 -3.97
C THR A 344 5.96 -8.90 -3.97
N VAL A 345 5.55 -8.19 -5.03
CA VAL A 345 5.79 -6.75 -5.19
C VAL A 345 5.21 -5.92 -4.03
N PRO A 346 3.97 -6.15 -3.53
CA PRO A 346 3.46 -5.42 -2.37
C PRO A 346 4.33 -5.57 -1.10
N HIS A 347 4.92 -6.74 -0.89
CA HIS A 347 5.83 -6.98 0.25
C HIS A 347 7.16 -6.24 0.07
N ILE A 348 7.69 -6.16 -1.16
CA ILE A 348 8.87 -5.36 -1.51
C ILE A 348 8.58 -3.87 -1.29
N MET A 349 7.46 -3.37 -1.84
CA MET A 349 7.02 -1.98 -1.75
C MET A 349 6.77 -1.51 -0.31
N SER A 350 6.53 -2.44 0.62
CA SER A 350 6.36 -2.12 2.05
C SER A 350 7.68 -1.90 2.80
N GLY A 351 8.84 -2.22 2.20
CA GLY A 351 10.14 -2.22 2.87
C GLY A 351 10.38 -3.41 3.82
N LYS A 352 9.35 -4.19 4.17
CA LYS A 352 9.46 -5.33 5.10
C LYS A 352 10.30 -6.48 4.53
N ALA A 353 10.22 -6.74 3.22
CA ALA A 353 11.05 -7.73 2.55
C ALA A 353 12.42 -7.15 2.17
N ILE A 354 13.17 -6.67 3.16
CA ILE A 354 14.32 -5.77 2.96
C ILE A 354 15.38 -6.31 1.98
N ALA A 355 15.73 -7.59 2.05
CA ALA A 355 16.72 -8.18 1.14
C ALA A 355 16.27 -8.11 -0.34
N ARG A 356 14.99 -8.37 -0.61
CA ARG A 356 14.42 -8.25 -1.97
C ARG A 356 14.26 -6.79 -2.38
N ALA A 357 13.92 -5.92 -1.43
CA ALA A 357 13.78 -4.49 -1.65
C ALA A 357 15.11 -3.81 -2.00
N LEU A 358 16.19 -4.08 -1.26
CA LEU A 358 17.52 -3.58 -1.58
C LEU A 358 18.01 -4.09 -2.95
N ARG A 359 17.75 -5.37 -3.28
CA ARG A 359 18.05 -5.90 -4.61
C ARG A 359 17.27 -5.18 -5.71
N ALA A 360 15.96 -4.95 -5.51
CA ALA A 360 15.13 -4.22 -6.46
C ALA A 360 15.61 -2.78 -6.66
N ILE A 361 15.94 -2.06 -5.58
CA ILE A 361 16.53 -0.72 -5.64
C ILE A 361 17.83 -0.74 -6.43
N ASN A 362 18.74 -1.66 -6.16
CA ASN A 362 20.03 -1.73 -6.86
C ASN A 362 19.86 -1.99 -8.36
N LEU A 363 18.99 -2.94 -8.75
CA LEU A 363 18.75 -3.25 -10.17
C LEU A 363 18.07 -2.09 -10.93
N LEU A 364 17.08 -1.44 -10.31
CA LEU A 364 16.41 -0.27 -10.89
C LEU A 364 17.36 0.93 -10.96
N ASP A 365 18.09 1.22 -9.88
CA ASP A 365 19.11 2.27 -9.84
C ASP A 365 20.17 2.09 -10.94
N SER A 366 20.68 0.88 -11.12
CA SER A 366 21.62 0.58 -12.21
C SER A 366 21.00 0.76 -13.58
N SER A 367 19.78 0.28 -13.79
CA SER A 367 19.10 0.38 -15.10
C SER A 367 18.79 1.84 -15.47
N LEU A 368 18.42 2.67 -14.50
CA LEU A 368 18.23 4.11 -14.69
C LEU A 368 19.57 4.83 -14.92
N HIS A 369 20.64 4.46 -14.21
CA HIS A 369 21.97 5.03 -14.47
C HIS A 369 22.48 4.68 -15.86
N ILE A 370 22.26 3.45 -16.33
CA ILE A 370 22.60 3.06 -17.70
C ILE A 370 21.88 3.99 -18.70
N LYS A 371 20.59 4.29 -18.47
CA LYS A 371 19.86 5.26 -19.30
C LYS A 371 20.43 6.67 -19.26
N LEU A 372 20.90 7.14 -18.11
CA LEU A 372 21.58 8.44 -18.01
C LEU A 372 22.94 8.42 -18.73
N LEU A 373 23.70 7.33 -18.61
CA LEU A 373 25.02 7.18 -19.23
C LEU A 373 24.94 7.07 -20.76
N GLU A 374 23.83 6.58 -21.32
CA GLU A 374 23.57 6.57 -22.77
C GLU A 374 23.61 7.99 -23.37
N PHE A 375 23.20 9.03 -22.62
CA PHE A 375 23.32 10.43 -23.05
C PHE A 375 24.77 10.93 -23.10
N LEU A 376 25.67 10.28 -22.37
CA LEU A 376 27.08 10.67 -22.26
C LEU A 376 28.00 9.85 -23.18
N GLN A 377 27.47 8.88 -23.93
CA GLN A 377 28.27 8.07 -24.87
C GLN A 377 28.74 8.89 -26.09
N PRO A 378 29.94 8.60 -26.64
CA PRO A 378 30.36 9.14 -27.94
C PRO A 378 29.35 8.77 -29.05
N VAL A 379 29.21 9.62 -30.08
CA VAL A 379 28.49 9.27 -31.32
C VAL A 379 29.48 8.79 -32.37
N GLU A 380 29.07 7.89 -33.26
CA GLU A 380 29.79 7.59 -34.49
C GLU A 380 29.86 8.85 -35.39
N ALA A 381 30.98 9.06 -36.06
CA ALA A 381 31.34 10.29 -36.78
C ALA A 381 30.38 10.71 -37.93
N ASP A 382 29.40 9.88 -38.28
CA ASP A 382 28.47 10.09 -39.40
C ASP A 382 27.14 10.77 -39.00
N ALA A 383 26.91 11.03 -37.70
CA ALA A 383 25.76 11.82 -37.27
C ALA A 383 26.07 13.30 -37.45
N THR A 384 25.39 13.95 -38.40
CA THR A 384 25.43 15.41 -38.59
C THR A 384 25.34 16.12 -37.24
N ASP A 385 26.34 16.95 -36.94
CA ASP A 385 26.47 17.84 -35.79
C ASP A 385 25.23 18.76 -35.72
N ASN A 386 24.13 18.25 -35.16
CA ASN A 386 23.08 19.08 -34.62
C ASN A 386 23.45 19.32 -33.16
N ASP A 387 23.71 20.59 -32.86
CA ASP A 387 24.16 21.21 -31.61
C ASP A 387 23.16 21.06 -30.42
N ASP A 388 22.29 20.04 -30.44
CA ASP A 388 21.20 19.79 -29.49
C ASP A 388 21.63 18.86 -28.32
N ASN A 389 22.93 18.61 -28.12
CA ASN A 389 23.38 17.77 -27.01
C ASN A 389 23.18 18.48 -25.66
N ILE A 390 22.34 17.89 -24.80
CA ILE A 390 21.96 18.42 -23.47
C ILE A 390 23.20 18.67 -22.57
N VAL A 391 24.26 17.86 -22.69
CA VAL A 391 25.51 17.92 -21.90
C VAL A 391 26.68 17.36 -22.74
N PRO A 392 27.95 17.81 -22.53
CA PRO A 392 29.12 17.26 -23.22
C PRO A 392 29.32 15.74 -23.01
N ARG A 393 29.57 15.01 -24.11
CA ARG A 393 29.79 13.56 -24.15
C ARG A 393 31.21 13.17 -23.72
N LEU A 394 31.38 11.94 -23.22
CA LEU A 394 32.68 11.34 -22.87
C LEU A 394 33.49 11.04 -24.13
N THR A 395 34.82 11.15 -24.03
CA THR A 395 35.73 10.72 -25.10
C THR A 395 36.04 9.23 -24.97
N GLU A 396 36.48 8.58 -26.06
CA GLU A 396 36.92 7.17 -26.03
C GLU A 396 38.10 6.94 -25.07
N GLU A 397 39.00 7.93 -24.95
CA GLU A 397 40.12 7.91 -23.99
C GLU A 397 39.61 7.91 -22.54
N GLN A 398 38.61 8.73 -22.23
CA GLN A 398 37.97 8.75 -20.90
C GLN A 398 37.29 7.43 -20.58
N LEU A 399 36.61 6.81 -21.56
CA LEU A 399 36.01 5.48 -21.39
C LEU A 399 37.07 4.40 -21.12
N THR A 400 38.19 4.43 -21.85
CA THR A 400 39.31 3.49 -21.66
C THR A 400 39.92 3.63 -20.26
N SER A 401 40.11 4.87 -19.81
CA SER A 401 40.62 5.17 -18.45
C SER A 401 39.70 4.65 -17.35
N LEU A 402 38.37 4.81 -17.51
CA LEU A 402 37.38 4.24 -16.58
C LEU A 402 37.39 2.71 -16.58
N SER A 403 37.52 2.06 -17.75
CA SER A 403 37.63 0.59 -17.85
C SER A 403 38.83 0.07 -17.07
N ASN A 404 40.00 0.67 -17.29
CA ASN A 404 41.23 0.32 -16.58
C ASN A 404 41.09 0.51 -15.06
N LEU A 405 40.38 1.57 -14.64
CA LEU A 405 40.14 1.84 -13.22
C LEU A 405 39.22 0.79 -12.60
N LEU A 406 38.18 0.35 -13.32
CA LEU A 406 37.26 -0.69 -12.87
C LEU A 406 37.97 -2.04 -12.69
N GLU A 407 38.79 -2.45 -13.65
CA GLU A 407 39.56 -3.71 -13.55
C GLU A 407 40.52 -3.68 -12.36
N LYS A 408 41.30 -2.59 -12.23
CA LYS A 408 42.22 -2.41 -11.09
C LYS A 408 41.50 -2.44 -9.74
N SER A 409 40.30 -1.85 -9.66
CA SER A 409 39.50 -1.84 -8.42
C SER A 409 39.08 -3.23 -7.94
N LEU A 410 39.07 -4.24 -8.83
CA LEU A 410 38.71 -5.62 -8.51
C LEU A 410 39.93 -6.54 -8.28
N GLU A 411 41.10 -6.16 -8.80
CA GLU A 411 42.33 -6.98 -8.74
C GLU A 411 43.21 -6.65 -7.51
N LEU A 412 43.27 -5.38 -7.11
CA LEU A 412 44.15 -4.89 -6.05
C LEU A 412 43.34 -4.48 -4.82
N SER A 413 43.55 -5.15 -3.70
CA SER A 413 42.93 -4.85 -2.40
C SER A 413 43.57 -3.67 -1.66
N SER A 414 44.09 -2.66 -2.38
CA SER A 414 44.82 -1.52 -1.79
C SER A 414 44.53 -0.19 -2.47
N GLU A 415 44.22 0.81 -1.63
CA GLU A 415 44.26 2.28 -1.80
C GLU A 415 44.54 2.82 -3.21
N TYR A 416 43.54 2.77 -4.10
CA TYR A 416 43.43 3.78 -5.15
C TYR A 416 42.56 4.89 -4.60
N ASP A 417 43.09 6.11 -4.54
CA ASP A 417 42.30 7.28 -4.24
C ASP A 417 41.37 7.55 -5.44
N LEU A 418 40.13 7.06 -5.32
CA LEU A 418 39.09 7.28 -6.32
C LEU A 418 38.61 8.74 -6.32
N ASP A 419 38.91 9.48 -5.26
CA ASP A 419 38.36 10.79 -4.97
C ASP A 419 39.07 11.87 -5.79
N GLU A 420 40.37 11.69 -6.00
CA GLU A 420 41.21 12.55 -6.85
C GLU A 420 41.25 12.13 -8.32
N ASN A 421 40.51 11.09 -8.73
CA ASN A 421 40.57 10.62 -10.11
C ASN A 421 39.85 11.60 -11.08
N PRO A 422 40.58 12.21 -12.04
CA PRO A 422 40.02 13.28 -12.88
C PRO A 422 38.90 12.81 -13.80
N VAL A 423 38.92 11.53 -14.20
CA VAL A 423 37.89 10.98 -15.10
C VAL A 423 36.60 10.71 -14.34
N LEU A 424 36.68 10.22 -13.10
CA LEU A 424 35.51 10.07 -12.23
C LEU A 424 34.91 11.42 -11.82
N GLN A 425 35.73 12.42 -11.51
CA GLN A 425 35.25 13.79 -11.24
C GLN A 425 34.55 14.41 -12.47
N THR A 426 35.09 14.18 -13.67
CA THR A 426 34.46 14.61 -14.92
C THR A 426 33.11 13.92 -15.13
N LEU A 427 33.05 12.59 -14.91
CA LEU A 427 31.81 11.83 -15.03
C LEU A 427 30.75 12.30 -14.03
N ALA A 428 31.13 12.50 -12.76
CA ALA A 428 30.25 13.00 -11.71
C ALA A 428 29.66 14.37 -12.06
N SER A 429 30.51 15.30 -12.51
CA SER A 429 30.11 16.66 -12.89
C SER A 429 29.11 16.65 -14.06
N ARG A 430 29.36 15.82 -15.09
CA ARG A 430 28.48 15.70 -16.26
C ARG A 430 27.15 15.04 -15.91
N LEU A 431 27.15 14.00 -15.08
CA LEU A 431 25.92 13.37 -14.59
C LEU A 431 25.09 14.35 -13.76
N SER A 432 25.73 15.12 -12.88
CA SER A 432 25.04 16.13 -12.07
C SER A 432 24.40 17.20 -12.96
N LEU A 433 25.13 17.70 -13.96
CA LEU A 433 24.59 18.66 -14.93
C LEU A 433 23.41 18.06 -15.70
N LEU A 434 23.54 16.84 -16.22
CA LEU A 434 22.47 16.14 -16.95
C LEU A 434 21.22 15.96 -16.09
N GLN A 435 21.37 15.47 -14.87
CA GLN A 435 20.27 15.28 -13.93
C GLN A 435 19.57 16.61 -13.61
N SER A 436 20.33 17.71 -13.45
CA SER A 436 19.75 19.03 -13.19
C SER A 436 18.94 19.55 -14.38
N THR A 437 19.45 19.39 -15.61
CA THR A 437 18.77 19.81 -16.86
C THR A 437 17.52 18.97 -17.13
N LEU A 438 17.57 17.66 -16.90
CA LEU A 438 16.40 16.79 -17.04
C LEU A 438 15.34 17.11 -15.98
N SER A 439 15.75 17.36 -14.73
CA SER A 439 14.83 17.69 -13.64
C SER A 439 14.13 19.04 -13.83
N SER A 440 14.75 20.00 -14.50
CA SER A 440 14.15 21.30 -14.79
C SER A 440 13.17 21.27 -15.97
N THR A 441 13.35 20.31 -16.89
CA THR A 441 12.55 20.19 -18.12
C THR A 441 11.42 19.18 -18.03
N SER A 442 11.49 18.19 -17.13
CA SER A 442 10.48 17.15 -16.95
C SER A 442 10.24 16.82 -15.48
N ARG A 443 8.99 16.97 -15.01
CA ARG A 443 8.59 16.55 -13.66
C ARG A 443 8.68 15.03 -13.48
N THR A 444 8.50 14.25 -14.55
CA THR A 444 8.70 12.79 -14.50
C THR A 444 10.18 12.47 -14.28
N ALA A 445 11.08 13.10 -15.03
CA ALA A 445 12.51 12.95 -14.82
C ALA A 445 12.91 13.36 -13.39
N LYS A 446 12.38 14.49 -12.89
CA LYS A 446 12.61 14.95 -11.52
C LYS A 446 12.23 13.90 -10.47
N LEU A 447 11.08 13.23 -10.61
CA LEU A 447 10.67 12.14 -9.69
C LEU A 447 11.63 10.95 -9.73
N TRP A 448 12.01 10.48 -10.92
CA TRP A 448 12.89 9.31 -11.06
C TRP A 448 14.35 9.61 -10.69
N ILE A 449 14.82 10.85 -10.86
CA ILE A 449 16.10 11.33 -10.32
C ILE A 449 16.06 11.41 -8.79
N GLN A 450 14.93 11.83 -8.22
CA GLN A 450 14.74 11.80 -6.77
C GLN A 450 14.78 10.36 -6.22
N PHE A 451 14.24 9.37 -6.94
CA PHE A 451 14.42 7.95 -6.61
C PHE A 451 15.90 7.54 -6.61
N ILE A 452 16.67 7.91 -7.65
CA ILE A 452 18.11 7.67 -7.73
C ILE A 452 18.83 8.26 -6.50
N ASN A 453 18.50 9.50 -6.12
CA ASN A 453 19.15 10.18 -5.00
C ASN A 453 18.87 9.47 -3.67
N TYR A 454 17.63 9.04 -3.41
CA TYR A 454 17.33 8.27 -2.21
C TYR A 454 17.91 6.84 -2.25
N ALA A 455 18.03 6.23 -3.43
CA ALA A 455 18.74 4.97 -3.59
C ALA A 455 20.23 5.10 -3.24
N SER A 456 20.86 6.24 -3.54
CA SER A 456 22.20 6.58 -3.06
C SER A 456 22.26 6.78 -1.55
N CYS A 457 21.26 7.45 -0.94
CA CYS A 457 21.20 7.61 0.52
C CYS A 457 21.12 6.26 1.25
N VAL A 458 20.34 5.32 0.70
CA VAL A 458 20.27 3.93 1.20
C VAL A 458 21.64 3.23 1.15
N LYS A 459 22.36 3.33 0.02
CA LYS A 459 23.70 2.74 -0.12
C LYS A 459 24.69 3.36 0.87
N ARG A 460 24.68 4.69 1.00
CA ARG A 460 25.54 5.42 1.94
C ARG A 460 25.30 5.00 3.39
N PHE A 461 24.04 4.88 3.80
CA PHE A 461 23.71 4.45 5.16
C PHE A 461 24.16 3.00 5.45
N ILE A 462 24.01 2.10 4.47
CA ILE A 462 24.55 0.74 4.56
C ILE A 462 26.08 0.74 4.62
N TYR A 463 26.72 1.57 3.78
CA TYR A 463 28.17 1.66 3.70
C TYR A 463 28.77 2.22 5.00
N ALA A 464 28.15 3.25 5.60
CA ALA A 464 28.56 3.82 6.88
C ALA A 464 28.65 2.78 7.98
N GLU A 465 27.63 1.91 8.07
CA GLU A 465 27.56 0.87 9.09
C GLU A 465 28.54 -0.27 8.81
N ARG A 466 28.70 -0.66 7.54
CA ARG A 466 29.70 -1.66 7.14
C ARG A 466 31.14 -1.21 7.42
N THR A 467 31.43 0.07 7.24
CA THR A 467 32.73 0.69 7.48
C THR A 467 32.94 1.20 8.90
N LYS A 468 31.94 1.04 9.78
CA LYS A 468 31.99 1.49 11.18
C LYS A 468 32.24 2.99 11.31
N ASN A 469 31.72 3.80 10.39
CA ASN A 469 31.90 5.25 10.35
C ASN A 469 30.72 5.95 11.04
N TRP A 470 30.96 6.50 12.23
CA TRP A 470 29.92 7.11 13.08
C TRP A 470 29.35 8.39 12.50
N ASP A 471 30.18 9.25 11.92
CA ASP A 471 29.72 10.52 11.35
C ASP A 471 28.85 10.25 10.10
N ALA A 472 29.28 9.31 9.25
CA ALA A 472 28.50 8.87 8.10
C ALA A 472 27.18 8.19 8.49
N HIS A 473 27.12 7.50 9.64
CA HIS A 473 25.87 6.96 10.20
C HIS A 473 24.87 8.08 10.52
N LEU A 474 25.33 9.17 11.16
CA LEU A 474 24.47 10.31 11.47
C LEU A 474 24.05 11.08 10.20
N VAL A 475 24.93 11.22 9.20
CA VAL A 475 24.57 11.74 7.88
C VAL A 475 23.48 10.89 7.24
N GLY A 476 23.64 9.56 7.21
CA GLY A 476 22.64 8.66 6.63
C GLY A 476 21.28 8.74 7.37
N CYS A 477 21.26 8.95 8.68
CA CYS A 477 20.02 9.22 9.41
C CYS A 477 19.37 10.56 9.00
N SER A 478 20.20 11.60 8.81
CA SER A 478 19.78 12.94 8.38
C SER A 478 19.17 12.92 6.96
N ASP A 479 19.76 12.14 6.05
CA ASP A 479 19.33 12.02 4.64
C ASP A 479 17.86 11.60 4.47
N PHE A 480 17.31 10.88 5.45
CA PHE A 480 15.93 10.39 5.40
C PHE A 480 14.90 11.32 6.09
N LEU A 481 15.33 12.39 6.78
CA LEU A 481 14.42 13.24 7.55
C LEU A 481 13.32 13.86 6.68
N ASN A 482 13.69 14.41 5.53
CA ASN A 482 12.76 15.03 4.60
C ASN A 482 11.87 13.99 3.94
N LEU A 483 12.43 12.85 3.52
CA LEU A 483 11.69 11.72 2.98
C LEU A 483 10.61 11.20 3.94
N PHE A 484 10.97 10.98 5.22
CA PHE A 484 10.03 10.49 6.23
C PHE A 484 8.89 11.48 6.47
N ALA A 485 9.22 12.77 6.54
CA ALA A 485 8.24 13.83 6.73
C ALA A 485 7.27 13.93 5.54
N ALA A 486 7.81 13.93 4.32
CA ALA A 486 7.06 14.05 3.08
C ALA A 486 6.09 12.87 2.87
N THR A 487 6.56 11.64 3.07
CA THR A 487 5.82 10.39 2.78
C THR A 487 4.90 9.92 3.91
N GLY A 488 4.87 10.65 5.04
CA GLY A 488 4.00 10.33 6.16
C GLY A 488 4.48 9.24 7.11
N HIS A 489 5.78 8.96 7.12
CA HIS A 489 6.45 8.17 8.17
C HIS A 489 6.69 9.04 9.42
N ILE A 490 5.60 9.60 9.97
CA ILE A 490 5.58 10.68 10.98
C ILE A 490 6.41 10.32 12.23
N HIS A 491 6.34 9.07 12.67
CA HIS A 491 7.04 8.62 13.88
C HIS A 491 8.56 8.61 13.69
N TYR A 492 9.05 8.14 12.53
CA TYR A 492 10.46 8.18 12.18
C TYR A 492 10.93 9.61 11.88
N ALA A 493 10.13 10.43 11.21
CA ALA A 493 10.46 11.83 10.94
C ALA A 493 10.79 12.62 12.23
N LYS A 494 10.05 12.36 13.32
CA LYS A 494 10.28 12.99 14.63
C LYS A 494 11.36 12.30 15.46
N SER A 495 11.33 10.97 15.52
CA SER A 495 12.24 10.23 16.42
C SER A 495 13.66 10.21 15.87
N CYS A 496 13.83 10.10 14.55
CA CYS A 496 15.15 10.21 13.91
C CYS A 496 15.73 11.61 14.14
N ARG A 497 14.90 12.66 14.04
CA ARG A 497 15.31 14.04 14.34
C ARG A 497 15.82 14.20 15.78
N LEU A 498 15.05 13.73 16.75
CA LEU A 498 15.45 13.75 18.16
C LEU A 498 16.73 12.94 18.40
N TYR A 499 16.83 11.77 17.76
CA TYR A 499 18.01 10.91 17.82
C TYR A 499 19.26 11.66 17.31
N ILE A 500 19.22 12.28 16.13
CA ILE A 500 20.35 13.04 15.58
C ILE A 500 20.77 14.15 16.54
N GLN A 501 19.82 14.94 17.05
CA GLN A 501 20.08 16.01 18.02
C GLN A 501 20.79 15.47 19.28
N GLN A 502 20.32 14.36 19.85
CA GLN A 502 20.94 13.75 21.03
C GLN A 502 22.32 13.18 20.73
N MET A 503 22.50 12.54 19.57
CA MET A 503 23.77 11.93 19.17
C MET A 503 24.84 12.99 18.84
N GLN A 504 24.46 14.12 18.24
CA GLN A 504 25.36 15.26 18.00
C GLN A 504 25.81 15.94 19.29
N ALA A 505 25.05 15.80 20.38
CA ALA A 505 25.43 16.31 21.70
C ALA A 505 26.37 15.38 22.48
N LEU A 506 26.66 14.16 21.98
CA LEU A 506 27.54 13.20 22.66
C LEU A 506 28.96 13.72 22.95
N PRO A 507 29.63 14.49 22.08
CA PRO A 507 30.97 15.03 22.37
C PRO A 507 31.01 15.86 23.67
N HIS A 508 29.89 16.48 24.04
CA HIS A 508 29.79 17.32 25.23
C HIS A 508 29.14 16.59 26.42
N THR A 509 28.15 15.75 26.16
CA THR A 509 27.37 15.06 27.22
C THR A 509 28.02 13.74 27.66
N HIS A 510 28.63 13.00 26.73
CA HIS A 510 29.22 11.67 26.97
C HIS A 510 30.51 11.50 26.15
N PRO A 511 31.56 12.33 26.39
CA PRO A 511 32.78 12.35 25.57
C PRO A 511 33.47 10.98 25.49
N TRP A 512 33.42 10.20 26.57
CA TRP A 512 33.95 8.84 26.60
C TRP A 512 33.27 7.92 25.59
N LEU A 513 31.93 7.95 25.51
CA LEU A 513 31.18 7.14 24.56
C LEU A 513 31.38 7.64 23.12
N TYR A 514 31.44 8.96 22.94
CA TYR A 514 31.71 9.55 21.63
C TYR A 514 33.03 9.07 21.05
N ALA A 515 34.13 9.11 21.82
CA ALA A 515 35.45 8.63 21.37
C ALA A 515 35.41 7.15 20.95
N LEU A 516 34.68 6.30 21.68
CA LEU A 516 34.49 4.90 21.31
C LEU A 516 33.74 4.73 19.97
N TYR A 517 32.83 5.64 19.64
CA TYR A 517 32.07 5.60 18.39
C TYR A 517 32.84 6.21 17.22
N SER A 518 33.41 7.40 17.39
CA SER A 518 34.12 8.13 16.34
C SER A 518 35.48 7.50 15.99
N GLU A 519 36.25 7.06 16.99
CA GLU A 519 37.63 6.59 16.77
C GLU A 519 37.71 5.07 16.60
N LYS A 520 36.82 4.32 17.27
CA LYS A 520 36.88 2.84 17.30
C LYS A 520 35.74 2.14 16.57
N GLY A 521 34.76 2.90 16.07
CA GLY A 521 33.63 2.35 15.34
C GLY A 521 32.75 1.42 16.18
N LEU A 522 32.73 1.56 17.51
CA LEU A 522 32.02 0.65 18.41
C LEU A 522 30.50 0.86 18.41
N HIS A 523 29.91 1.55 17.43
CA HIS A 523 28.47 1.67 17.32
C HIS A 523 27.82 0.50 16.55
N VAL A 524 28.63 -0.35 15.91
CA VAL A 524 28.22 -1.51 15.10
C VAL A 524 28.77 -2.81 15.68
N VAL A 525 28.13 -3.94 15.36
CA VAL A 525 28.54 -5.28 15.79
C VAL A 525 29.24 -6.01 14.65
N GLN A 526 30.41 -6.57 14.91
CA GLN A 526 31.18 -7.42 14.00
C GLN A 526 30.87 -8.90 14.25
N ARG A 527 30.20 -9.58 13.30
CA ARG A 527 29.83 -11.00 13.44
C ARG A 527 30.69 -11.99 12.65
N THR A 528 31.46 -11.51 11.68
CA THR A 528 32.36 -12.35 10.85
C THR A 528 33.74 -11.72 10.81
N GLU A 529 34.73 -12.45 10.30
CA GLU A 529 36.10 -11.93 10.19
C GLU A 529 36.27 -10.91 9.03
N HIS A 530 35.22 -10.67 8.25
CA HIS A 530 35.25 -9.76 7.09
C HIS A 530 35.24 -8.29 7.52
N PRO A 531 36.14 -7.45 6.99
CA PRO A 531 36.33 -6.09 7.46
C PRO A 531 35.15 -5.15 7.19
N LEU A 532 34.44 -5.33 6.07
CA LEU A 532 33.25 -4.53 5.69
C LEU A 532 31.92 -5.20 6.05
N ASN A 533 31.82 -5.74 7.25
CA ASN A 533 30.62 -6.42 7.72
C ASN A 533 30.15 -5.96 9.11
N GLY A 534 30.33 -4.68 9.41
CA GLY A 534 29.64 -4.04 10.53
C GLY A 534 28.12 -4.16 10.38
N LEU A 535 27.45 -4.58 11.46
CA LEU A 535 26.01 -4.78 11.50
C LEU A 535 25.37 -3.88 12.56
N TRP A 536 24.18 -3.36 12.24
CA TRP A 536 23.35 -2.72 13.25
C TRP A 536 23.05 -3.66 14.42
N SER A 537 23.03 -3.11 15.64
CA SER A 537 22.71 -3.86 16.85
C SER A 537 21.27 -4.42 16.83
N ASP A 538 20.29 -3.69 16.28
CA ASP A 538 18.91 -4.15 16.14
C ASP A 538 18.74 -5.23 15.04
N LEU A 539 19.63 -5.30 14.05
CA LEU A 539 19.71 -6.47 13.16
C LEU A 539 20.34 -7.67 13.87
N THR A 540 21.33 -7.42 14.73
CA THR A 540 22.06 -8.47 15.46
C THR A 540 21.15 -9.25 16.40
N ILE A 541 20.24 -8.57 17.13
CA ILE A 541 19.29 -9.25 18.01
C ILE A 541 18.33 -10.17 17.24
N GLU A 542 17.82 -9.75 16.08
CA GLU A 542 16.97 -10.60 15.24
C GLU A 542 17.74 -11.82 14.72
N GLN A 543 18.95 -11.62 14.21
CA GLN A 543 19.75 -12.71 13.63
C GLN A 543 20.39 -13.64 14.67
N PHE A 544 20.53 -13.21 15.92
CA PHE A 544 21.17 -14.00 16.97
C PHE A 544 20.14 -14.53 17.98
N LEU A 545 19.43 -13.66 18.68
CA LEU A 545 18.45 -14.07 19.70
C LEU A 545 17.19 -14.64 19.06
N MET A 546 16.53 -13.91 18.17
CA MET A 546 15.23 -14.33 17.62
C MET A 546 15.36 -15.57 16.74
N ALA A 547 16.42 -15.64 15.93
CA ALA A 547 16.76 -16.86 15.18
C ALA A 547 17.02 -18.07 16.10
N SER A 548 17.75 -17.88 17.20
CA SER A 548 18.00 -18.96 18.18
C SER A 548 16.72 -19.40 18.89
N LEU A 549 15.84 -18.46 19.27
CA LEU A 549 14.55 -18.75 19.90
C LEU A 549 13.64 -19.56 18.98
N LYS A 550 13.57 -19.21 17.69
CA LYS A 550 12.72 -19.85 16.66
C LYS A 550 13.34 -21.14 16.07
N SER A 551 14.57 -21.48 16.43
CA SER A 551 15.26 -22.68 15.93
C SER A 551 14.64 -23.97 16.49
N ARG A 552 14.96 -25.13 15.90
CA ARG A 552 14.44 -26.44 16.36
C ARG A 552 14.81 -26.77 17.80
N SER A 553 15.94 -26.27 18.29
CA SER A 553 16.40 -26.39 19.67
C SER A 553 16.12 -25.15 20.53
N GLY A 554 15.45 -24.18 19.92
CA GLY A 554 14.86 -23.02 20.58
C GLY A 554 13.68 -23.42 21.46
N ILE A 555 13.14 -22.43 22.17
CA ILE A 555 12.12 -22.64 23.20
C ILE A 555 10.72 -22.74 22.58
N THR A 556 10.57 -22.42 21.30
CA THR A 556 9.29 -22.36 20.58
C THR A 556 8.73 -23.72 20.12
N HIS A 557 9.52 -24.79 20.13
CA HIS A 557 9.15 -26.05 19.45
C HIS A 557 8.97 -27.30 20.35
N GLY A 558 8.85 -27.20 21.69
CA GLY A 558 8.37 -28.38 22.46
C GLY A 558 8.63 -28.52 23.96
N LYS A 559 9.27 -27.59 24.66
CA LYS A 559 9.54 -27.72 26.13
C LYS A 559 8.63 -26.87 27.03
N GLY A 560 7.68 -26.13 26.46
CA GLY A 560 6.90 -25.11 27.15
C GLY A 560 7.71 -23.85 27.46
N LEU A 561 7.03 -22.71 27.64
CA LEU A 561 7.65 -21.37 27.82
C LEU A 561 7.74 -20.92 29.29
N SER A 562 7.67 -21.87 30.23
CA SER A 562 7.82 -21.55 31.65
C SER A 562 9.12 -20.79 31.91
N GLU A 563 9.10 -19.88 32.88
CA GLU A 563 10.24 -19.04 33.24
C GLU A 563 11.49 -19.86 33.56
N ARG A 564 11.31 -21.01 34.23
CA ARG A 564 12.36 -22.00 34.48
C ARG A 564 13.06 -22.48 33.21
N VAL A 565 12.30 -22.82 32.18
CA VAL A 565 12.83 -23.35 30.90
C VAL A 565 13.54 -22.24 30.14
N ARG A 566 12.99 -21.01 30.15
CA ARG A 566 13.63 -19.81 29.57
C ARG A 566 14.97 -19.53 30.23
N TYR A 567 15.01 -19.50 31.57
CA TYR A 567 16.23 -19.32 32.34
C TYR A 567 17.27 -20.41 32.03
N GLN A 568 16.89 -21.69 32.11
CA GLN A 568 17.82 -22.77 31.78
C GLN A 568 18.35 -22.68 30.34
N TRP A 569 17.52 -22.30 29.37
CA TRP A 569 17.93 -22.18 27.98
C TRP A 569 18.93 -21.05 27.76
N VAL A 570 18.65 -19.84 28.24
CA VAL A 570 19.52 -18.66 28.09
C VAL A 570 20.93 -18.93 28.60
N TYR A 571 21.03 -19.44 29.83
CA TYR A 571 22.32 -19.61 30.51
C TYR A 571 23.14 -20.78 29.93
N THR A 572 22.48 -21.81 29.39
CA THR A 572 23.18 -22.99 28.86
C THR A 572 23.40 -22.95 27.35
N MET A 573 22.86 -21.95 26.63
CA MET A 573 22.93 -21.90 25.17
C MET A 573 24.36 -21.80 24.64
N HIS A 574 25.15 -20.86 25.16
CA HIS A 574 26.52 -20.61 24.69
C HIS A 574 27.44 -21.83 24.88
N HIS A 575 27.39 -22.46 26.05
CA HIS A 575 28.16 -23.69 26.33
C HIS A 575 27.80 -24.83 25.40
N ARG A 576 26.50 -25.01 25.11
CA ARG A 576 26.05 -26.05 24.18
C ARG A 576 26.45 -25.74 22.74
N ALA A 577 26.44 -24.46 22.35
CA ALA A 577 26.89 -24.03 21.03
C ALA A 577 28.41 -24.22 20.86
N ALA A 578 29.22 -23.93 21.90
CA ALA A 578 30.65 -24.17 21.91
C ALA A 578 30.98 -25.67 21.74
N ILE A 579 30.27 -26.55 22.48
CA ILE A 579 30.41 -28.00 22.31
C ILE A 579 30.02 -28.44 20.90
N HIS A 580 28.95 -27.88 20.32
CA HIS A 580 28.57 -28.17 18.94
C HIS A 580 29.62 -27.71 17.92
N ASP A 581 30.22 -26.52 18.07
CA ASP A 581 31.31 -26.06 17.18
C ASP A 581 32.57 -26.94 17.32
N ALA A 582 32.90 -27.36 18.55
CA ALA A 582 33.98 -28.31 18.79
C ALA A 582 33.72 -29.68 18.14
N MET A 583 32.49 -30.21 18.25
CA MET A 583 32.11 -31.50 17.66
C MET A 583 32.06 -31.45 16.13
N THR A 584 31.58 -30.35 15.53
CA THR A 584 31.57 -30.18 14.08
C THR A 584 32.98 -29.99 13.50
N THR A 585 33.86 -29.29 14.22
CA THR A 585 35.29 -29.19 13.89
C THR A 585 35.95 -30.57 13.97
N LEU A 586 35.73 -31.30 15.05
CA LEU A 586 36.29 -32.64 15.27
C LEU A 586 35.85 -33.66 14.20
N THR A 587 34.60 -33.60 13.77
CA THR A 587 34.05 -34.51 12.76
C THR A 587 34.35 -34.07 11.32
N GLY A 588 35.03 -32.94 11.11
CA GLY A 588 35.28 -32.36 9.79
C GLY A 588 34.00 -31.96 9.07
N ARG A 589 32.90 -31.76 9.81
CA ARG A 589 31.57 -31.39 9.29
C ARG A 589 31.26 -29.92 9.49
N ARG A 590 32.19 -29.14 10.02
CA ARG A 590 32.08 -27.68 10.08
C ARG A 590 31.73 -27.21 8.68
N ARG A 591 30.50 -26.73 8.50
CA ARG A 591 30.09 -26.11 7.25
C ARG A 591 30.85 -24.80 7.19
N THR A 592 31.97 -24.79 6.48
CA THR A 592 32.46 -23.53 5.93
C THR A 592 31.36 -23.10 4.97
N SER A 593 30.45 -22.21 5.41
CA SER A 593 29.85 -21.31 4.44
C SER A 593 31.02 -20.74 3.65
N SER A 594 30.99 -20.78 2.32
CA SER A 594 32.09 -20.17 1.58
C SER A 594 32.28 -18.76 2.15
N ASN A 595 33.51 -18.37 2.47
CA ASN A 595 33.82 -17.00 2.87
C ASN A 595 33.54 -16.00 1.72
N GLN A 596 32.86 -16.45 0.66
CA GLN A 596 32.45 -15.67 -0.48
C GLN A 596 31.04 -15.12 -0.22
N HIS A 597 30.93 -13.80 -0.26
CA HIS A 597 29.66 -13.09 -0.15
C HIS A 597 28.60 -13.65 -1.10
N VAL A 598 27.35 -13.79 -0.67
CA VAL A 598 26.26 -14.42 -1.44
C VAL A 598 26.07 -13.78 -2.82
N GLU A 599 26.29 -12.47 -2.93
CA GLU A 599 26.23 -11.70 -4.19
C GLU A 599 27.37 -12.01 -5.17
N LEU A 600 28.47 -12.61 -4.71
CA LEU A 600 29.60 -13.03 -5.54
C LEU A 600 29.46 -14.45 -6.10
N GLY A 601 28.44 -15.20 -5.67
CA GLY A 601 28.17 -16.54 -6.20
C GLY A 601 27.80 -16.51 -7.69
N THR A 602 28.31 -17.45 -8.47
CA THR A 602 28.11 -17.50 -9.95
C THR A 602 26.63 -17.51 -10.34
N SER A 603 25.81 -18.30 -9.65
CA SER A 603 24.36 -18.35 -9.89
C SER A 603 23.65 -17.03 -9.59
N ARG A 604 24.14 -16.27 -8.59
CA ARG A 604 23.59 -14.96 -8.23
C ARG A 604 23.93 -13.92 -9.30
N LYS A 605 25.19 -13.86 -9.73
CA LYS A 605 25.64 -12.97 -10.82
C LYS A 605 24.84 -13.19 -12.11
N HIS A 606 24.70 -14.44 -12.56
CA HIS A 606 23.91 -14.75 -13.75
C HIS A 606 22.44 -14.33 -13.63
N ARG A 607 21.81 -14.58 -12.48
CA ARG A 607 20.41 -14.21 -12.26
C ARG A 607 20.22 -12.69 -12.25
N ASP A 608 21.08 -11.97 -11.54
CA ASP A 608 20.98 -10.52 -11.43
C ASP A 608 21.25 -9.84 -12.78
N GLN A 609 22.18 -10.37 -13.59
CA GLN A 609 22.40 -9.90 -14.96
C GLN A 609 21.18 -10.12 -15.86
N ALA A 610 20.55 -11.30 -15.79
CA ALA A 610 19.34 -11.58 -16.55
C ALA A 610 18.18 -10.65 -16.15
N ASP A 611 18.01 -10.40 -14.85
CA ASP A 611 16.95 -9.52 -14.35
C ASP A 611 17.23 -8.04 -14.61
N LEU A 612 18.49 -7.61 -14.59
CA LEU A 612 18.91 -6.26 -15.03
C LEU A 612 18.51 -6.02 -16.49
N ALA A 613 18.73 -7.00 -17.37
CA ALA A 613 18.34 -6.90 -18.78
C ALA A 613 16.82 -6.69 -18.97
N LYS A 614 15.99 -7.32 -18.13
CA LYS A 614 14.52 -7.13 -18.17
C LYS A 614 14.12 -5.71 -17.80
N PHE A 615 14.70 -5.15 -16.73
CA PHE A 615 14.44 -3.76 -16.35
C PHE A 615 14.86 -2.78 -17.44
N ARG A 616 16.01 -3.03 -18.10
CA ARG A 616 16.46 -2.21 -19.24
C ARG A 616 15.48 -2.27 -20.40
N GLN A 617 15.09 -3.46 -20.83
CA GLN A 617 14.11 -3.65 -21.89
C GLN A 617 12.78 -2.94 -21.59
N TRP A 618 12.37 -2.94 -20.31
CA TRP A 618 11.19 -2.21 -19.88
C TRP A 618 11.40 -0.69 -19.98
N LEU A 619 12.54 -0.15 -19.53
CA LEU A 619 12.87 1.28 -19.60
C LEU A 619 13.12 1.78 -21.04
N ASP A 620 13.57 0.93 -21.96
CA ASP A 620 13.68 1.27 -23.39
C ASP A 620 12.32 1.72 -23.96
N ASN A 621 11.25 1.06 -23.52
CA ASN A 621 9.88 1.37 -23.92
C ASN A 621 9.19 2.42 -23.04
N HIS A 622 9.81 2.78 -21.91
CA HIS A 622 9.23 3.64 -20.88
C HIS A 622 10.30 4.56 -20.29
N ASN A 623 10.92 5.40 -21.13
CA ASN A 623 12.04 6.22 -20.71
C ASN A 623 11.58 7.39 -19.81
N PRO A 624 12.01 7.46 -18.53
CA PRO A 624 11.70 8.60 -17.65
C PRO A 624 12.42 9.89 -18.02
N PHE A 625 13.48 9.80 -18.84
CA PHE A 625 14.38 10.90 -19.20
C PHE A 625 14.14 11.41 -20.64
N GLU A 626 12.99 11.10 -21.22
CA GLU A 626 12.60 11.58 -22.54
C GLU A 626 12.52 13.13 -22.56
N PRO A 627 13.27 13.83 -23.43
CA PRO A 627 13.25 15.29 -23.49
C PRO A 627 11.88 15.86 -23.89
N GLY A 628 11.57 17.06 -23.43
CA GLY A 628 10.42 17.84 -23.94
C GLY A 628 9.04 17.49 -23.37
N ILE A 629 8.97 16.75 -22.26
CA ILE A 629 7.70 16.38 -21.60
C ILE A 629 7.63 17.01 -20.20
N PRO A 630 7.00 18.19 -20.04
CA PRO A 630 7.03 18.94 -18.78
C PRO A 630 6.10 18.37 -17.69
N VAL A 631 5.25 17.40 -18.03
CA VAL A 631 4.26 16.83 -17.10
C VAL A 631 4.83 15.66 -16.29
N LEU A 632 4.32 15.49 -15.07
CA LEU A 632 4.55 14.28 -14.28
C LEU A 632 3.58 13.20 -14.78
N ARG A 633 4.09 12.04 -15.19
CA ARG A 633 3.26 10.92 -15.66
C ARG A 633 3.71 9.58 -15.12
N SER A 634 2.77 8.65 -15.04
CA SER A 634 3.07 7.23 -14.85
C SER A 634 3.72 6.68 -16.13
N LEU A 635 4.86 6.02 -15.98
CA LEU A 635 5.57 5.39 -17.09
C LEU A 635 4.79 4.21 -17.68
N SER A 636 4.17 3.38 -16.83
CA SER A 636 3.41 2.20 -17.26
C SER A 636 2.07 2.56 -17.87
N THR A 637 1.35 3.49 -17.24
CA THR A 637 -0.05 3.80 -17.56
C THR A 637 -0.27 5.12 -18.28
N GLY A 638 0.77 5.91 -18.54
CA GLY A 638 0.66 7.22 -19.20
C GLY A 638 -0.15 8.29 -18.45
N ILE A 639 -0.73 7.97 -17.29
CA ILE A 639 -1.57 8.86 -16.48
C ILE A 639 -0.77 10.08 -16.07
N THR A 640 -1.24 11.26 -16.45
CA THR A 640 -0.63 12.53 -16.06
C THR A 640 -1.14 13.05 -14.73
N ALA A 641 -0.25 13.66 -13.96
CA ALA A 641 -0.52 14.30 -12.67
C ALA A 641 -1.48 15.49 -12.80
N THR A 642 -2.41 15.61 -11.87
CA THR A 642 -3.18 16.83 -11.60
C THR A 642 -2.39 17.78 -10.68
N GLU A 643 -2.85 19.02 -10.49
CA GLU A 643 -2.13 20.05 -9.69
C GLU A 643 -1.84 19.65 -8.24
N ASP A 644 -2.69 18.79 -7.66
CA ASP A 644 -2.60 18.29 -6.29
C ASP A 644 -1.58 17.16 -6.11
N ILE A 645 -1.03 16.59 -7.18
CA ILE A 645 0.03 15.58 -7.13
C ILE A 645 1.39 16.28 -7.17
N ASN A 646 2.19 16.05 -6.14
CA ASN A 646 3.44 16.77 -5.88
C ASN A 646 4.59 15.87 -5.40
N CYS A 647 4.50 14.55 -5.64
CA CYS A 647 5.53 13.61 -5.22
C CYS A 647 6.93 13.92 -5.81
N ASP A 648 7.03 14.55 -6.98
CA ASP A 648 8.28 15.05 -7.57
C ASP A 648 8.99 16.15 -6.74
N ARG A 649 8.32 16.70 -5.72
CA ARG A 649 8.83 17.74 -4.82
C ARG A 649 8.96 17.26 -3.37
N ALA A 650 9.16 15.96 -3.15
CA ALA A 650 9.20 15.39 -1.80
C ALA A 650 10.25 16.05 -0.88
N GLU A 651 11.44 16.38 -1.40
CA GLU A 651 12.49 17.05 -0.63
C GLU A 651 12.04 18.43 -0.11
N GLU A 652 11.44 19.26 -0.99
CA GLU A 652 10.93 20.60 -0.65
C GLU A 652 9.78 20.52 0.38
N VAL A 653 8.88 19.55 0.20
CA VAL A 653 7.74 19.31 1.11
C VAL A 653 8.23 18.81 2.47
N GLY A 654 9.17 17.86 2.47
CA GLY A 654 9.80 17.30 3.65
C GLY A 654 10.49 18.37 4.48
N TYR A 655 11.30 19.21 3.83
CA TYR A 655 11.98 20.34 4.46
C TYR A 655 10.99 21.28 5.15
N LYS A 656 9.94 21.71 4.45
CA LYS A 656 8.88 22.58 5.02
C LYS A 656 8.21 21.95 6.26
N ILE A 657 7.90 20.66 6.21
CA ILE A 657 7.32 19.95 7.35
C ILE A 657 8.33 19.90 8.50
N GLN A 658 9.60 19.60 8.24
CA GLN A 658 10.63 19.54 9.26
C GLN A 658 10.84 20.92 9.90
N THR A 659 11.03 21.99 9.14
CA THR A 659 11.15 23.37 9.68
C THR A 659 9.94 23.76 10.53
N SER A 660 8.74 23.25 10.22
CA SER A 660 7.55 23.51 11.04
C SER A 660 7.61 22.93 12.46
N LEU A 661 8.57 22.03 12.75
CA LEU A 661 8.79 21.44 14.06
C LEU A 661 9.84 22.19 14.90
N ASP A 662 10.52 23.17 14.32
CA ASP A 662 11.59 23.93 14.97
C ASP A 662 11.11 24.57 16.28
N ASN A 663 11.94 24.49 17.31
CA ASN A 663 11.74 25.10 18.63
C ASN A 663 10.43 24.69 19.33
N LYS A 664 9.88 23.52 18.97
CA LYS A 664 8.67 22.98 19.61
C LYS A 664 9.01 21.84 20.56
N PRO A 665 8.31 21.72 21.70
CA PRO A 665 8.30 20.51 22.49
C PRO A 665 7.97 19.28 21.64
N TYR A 666 8.62 18.13 21.91
CA TYR A 666 8.38 16.91 21.15
C TYR A 666 6.90 16.51 21.13
N THR A 667 6.16 16.69 22.23
CA THR A 667 4.73 16.36 22.32
C THR A 667 3.83 17.30 21.50
N GLU A 668 4.26 18.54 21.27
CA GLU A 668 3.53 19.57 20.52
C GLU A 668 3.87 19.58 19.01
N ALA A 669 5.06 19.09 18.65
CA ALA A 669 5.51 18.90 17.28
C ALA A 669 4.61 17.89 16.54
N LYS A 670 3.64 18.39 15.77
CA LYS A 670 2.64 17.59 15.04
C LYS A 670 2.79 17.74 13.53
N ILE A 671 3.07 16.63 12.85
CA ILE A 671 3.04 16.54 11.38
C ILE A 671 1.61 16.26 10.93
N LYS A 672 1.05 17.09 10.05
CA LYS A 672 -0.32 16.93 9.54
C LYS A 672 -0.30 16.14 8.23
N ARG A 673 -1.22 15.17 8.09
CA ARG A 673 -1.34 14.36 6.87
C ARG A 673 -1.64 15.17 5.60
N LYS A 674 -2.27 16.34 5.74
CA LYS A 674 -2.60 17.20 4.60
C LYS A 674 -1.38 17.92 4.00
N ASP A 675 -0.29 18.02 4.77
CA ASP A 675 0.93 18.73 4.36
C ASP A 675 1.90 17.77 3.65
N GLN A 676 1.62 16.46 3.67
CA GLN A 676 2.39 15.38 3.04
C GLN A 676 2.23 15.37 1.52
N ILE A 677 3.14 14.68 0.83
CA ILE A 677 3.02 14.51 -0.62
C ILE A 677 1.80 13.67 -0.99
N ARG A 678 1.30 13.89 -2.21
CA ARG A 678 0.35 13.03 -2.89
C ARG A 678 1.01 12.42 -4.12
N THR A 679 0.72 11.15 -4.37
CA THR A 679 1.42 10.35 -5.38
C THR A 679 0.50 10.05 -6.55
N LEU A 680 1.05 9.57 -7.67
CA LEU A 680 0.25 9.20 -8.85
C LEU A 680 -0.78 8.11 -8.53
N GLN A 681 -0.54 7.29 -7.52
CA GLN A 681 -1.51 6.33 -6.99
C GLN A 681 -2.80 6.98 -6.45
N ASP A 682 -2.75 8.23 -5.98
CA ASP A 682 -3.95 8.94 -5.50
C ASP A 682 -4.90 9.34 -6.63
N LEU A 683 -4.44 9.25 -7.88
CA LEU A 683 -5.25 9.38 -9.10
C LEU A 683 -5.93 8.06 -9.48
N LEU A 684 -5.45 6.94 -8.95
CA LEU A 684 -6.07 5.64 -9.14
C LEU A 684 -7.32 5.53 -8.24
N PRO A 685 -8.45 5.05 -8.78
CA PRO A 685 -9.75 5.15 -8.12
C PRO A 685 -9.84 4.40 -6.78
N GLY A 686 -10.36 5.10 -5.76
CA GLY A 686 -10.77 4.57 -4.45
C GLY A 686 -12.04 5.24 -3.92
N VAL A 687 -12.90 4.51 -3.22
CA VAL A 687 -14.28 4.89 -2.80
C VAL A 687 -14.35 5.86 -1.60
N ARG A 688 -14.64 7.15 -1.79
CA ARG A 688 -14.63 8.20 -0.73
C ARG A 688 -15.91 8.30 0.13
N VAL A 689 -15.75 8.39 1.46
CA VAL A 689 -16.76 8.86 2.47
C VAL A 689 -16.17 9.96 3.36
N GLY A 690 -16.61 11.20 3.12
CA GLY A 690 -15.98 12.42 3.68
C GLY A 690 -14.63 12.71 2.99
N LYS A 691 -13.61 13.14 3.74
CA LYS A 691 -12.23 13.28 3.24
C LYS A 691 -11.44 11.95 3.19
N LYS A 692 -12.07 10.80 3.45
CA LYS A 692 -11.41 9.48 3.53
C LYS A 692 -12.23 8.40 2.82
N VAL A 693 -11.58 7.38 2.28
CA VAL A 693 -12.22 6.27 1.55
C VAL A 693 -12.72 5.18 2.52
N ILE A 694 -14.03 4.93 2.64
CA ILE A 694 -14.65 3.88 3.50
C ILE A 694 -15.99 3.37 2.89
N HIS A 695 -16.30 2.08 2.99
CA HIS A 695 -17.61 1.49 2.64
C HIS A 695 -18.54 1.40 3.87
N VAL A 696 -19.81 1.83 3.78
CA VAL A 696 -20.85 1.62 4.82
C VAL A 696 -22.07 0.93 4.21
N ASP A 697 -22.55 -0.16 4.82
CA ASP A 697 -23.75 -0.89 4.41
C ASP A 697 -25.03 -0.07 4.71
N PRO A 698 -25.84 0.31 3.68
CA PRO A 698 -27.11 1.03 3.84
C PRO A 698 -28.11 0.34 4.78
N THR A 699 -28.01 -0.98 4.91
CA THR A 699 -28.90 -1.79 5.74
C THR A 699 -28.65 -1.57 7.23
N THR A 700 -27.38 -1.43 7.62
CA THR A 700 -26.96 -1.13 8.99
C THR A 700 -27.42 0.27 9.40
N LEU A 701 -27.58 1.16 8.43
CA LEU A 701 -28.05 2.53 8.61
C LEU A 701 -29.58 2.59 8.77
N PHE A 702 -30.30 1.82 7.94
CA PHE A 702 -31.74 1.68 7.97
C PHE A 702 -32.25 1.07 9.29
N LEU A 703 -31.62 0.00 9.77
CA LEU A 703 -31.94 -0.63 11.06
C LEU A 703 -31.75 0.33 12.24
N ARG A 704 -30.75 1.23 12.16
CA ARG A 704 -30.53 2.26 13.19
C ARG A 704 -31.59 3.37 13.17
N CYS A 705 -32.15 3.70 12.01
CA CYS A 705 -33.22 4.70 11.90
C CYS A 705 -34.55 4.18 12.47
N VAL A 706 -34.88 2.89 12.27
CA VAL A 706 -36.04 2.23 12.89
C VAL A 706 -35.93 2.25 14.41
N GLU A 707 -34.74 2.00 14.95
CA GLU A 707 -34.48 2.03 16.39
C GLU A 707 -34.57 3.43 16.98
N VAL A 708 -34.25 4.48 16.22
CA VAL A 708 -34.43 5.89 16.63
C VAL A 708 -35.89 6.30 16.55
N ALA A 709 -36.63 5.84 15.54
CA ALA A 709 -38.06 6.09 15.41
C ALA A 709 -38.88 5.51 16.57
N LYS A 710 -38.50 4.32 17.09
CA LYS A 710 -39.05 3.78 18.34
C LYS A 710 -38.85 4.71 19.55
N ARG A 711 -37.81 5.57 19.56
CA ARG A 711 -37.52 6.52 20.65
C ARG A 711 -38.43 7.76 20.68
N LEU A 712 -39.15 8.05 19.59
CA LEU A 712 -39.84 9.34 19.38
C LEU A 712 -41.36 9.28 19.53
N GLY A 713 -41.95 8.11 19.78
CA GLY A 713 -43.39 7.98 20.06
C GLY A 713 -44.31 8.26 18.86
N SER A 714 -45.49 8.85 19.13
CA SER A 714 -46.72 8.83 18.29
C SER A 714 -46.66 9.48 16.90
N ASP A 715 -45.54 10.09 16.48
CA ASP A 715 -45.40 10.75 15.17
C ASP A 715 -44.50 9.97 14.18
N PHE A 716 -44.55 8.64 14.25
CA PHE A 716 -43.74 7.75 13.40
C PHE A 716 -43.97 7.98 11.90
N ARG A 717 -45.21 8.30 11.50
CA ARG A 717 -45.59 8.53 10.10
C ARG A 717 -44.88 9.75 9.50
N ALA A 718 -44.71 10.83 10.25
CA ALA A 718 -44.10 12.05 9.73
C ALA A 718 -42.61 11.90 9.39
N PHE A 719 -41.94 10.83 9.83
CA PHE A 719 -40.56 10.52 9.41
C PHE A 719 -40.47 10.06 7.95
N PHE A 720 -41.54 9.50 7.39
CA PHE A 720 -41.55 8.99 6.01
C PHE A 720 -41.56 10.10 4.94
N ARG A 721 -41.66 11.38 5.36
CA ARG A 721 -41.43 12.54 4.49
C ARG A 721 -39.94 12.81 4.22
N TYR A 722 -39.05 12.28 5.06
CA TYR A 722 -37.59 12.41 4.94
C TYR A 722 -36.94 11.15 4.38
N GLU A 723 -35.74 11.29 3.82
CA GLU A 723 -34.96 10.12 3.42
C GLU A 723 -34.31 9.43 4.62
N MET A 724 -34.44 8.11 4.66
CA MET A 724 -33.86 7.25 5.71
C MET A 724 -32.39 6.86 5.43
N CYS A 725 -31.91 7.21 4.24
CA CYS A 725 -30.54 7.00 3.77
C CYS A 725 -29.93 8.34 3.36
N SER A 726 -28.63 8.38 3.05
CA SER A 726 -27.96 9.59 2.55
C SER A 726 -28.46 10.05 1.18
N VAL A 727 -29.21 9.22 0.46
CA VAL A 727 -29.82 9.50 -0.84
C VAL A 727 -31.21 8.84 -0.97
N PRO A 728 -32.11 9.34 -1.83
CA PRO A 728 -33.39 8.69 -2.15
C PRO A 728 -33.21 7.34 -2.86
N THR A 729 -33.15 6.25 -2.11
CA THR A 729 -32.74 4.93 -2.63
C THR A 729 -33.69 4.31 -3.67
N SER A 730 -34.93 4.80 -3.77
CA SER A 730 -35.89 4.37 -4.79
C SER A 730 -35.63 4.95 -6.18
N LEU A 731 -34.83 6.03 -6.26
CA LEU A 731 -34.42 6.73 -7.48
C LEU A 731 -32.89 6.83 -7.62
N PHE A 732 -32.11 6.57 -6.58
CA PHE A 732 -30.65 6.73 -6.62
C PHE A 732 -29.92 5.53 -6.02
N LYS A 733 -28.77 5.21 -6.59
CA LYS A 733 -27.79 4.26 -6.07
C LYS A 733 -26.40 4.88 -6.18
N ASP A 734 -25.63 4.87 -5.10
CA ASP A 734 -24.25 5.40 -5.07
C ASP A 734 -24.16 6.85 -5.58
N ASN A 735 -25.07 7.72 -5.11
CA ASN A 735 -25.25 9.11 -5.57
C ASN A 735 -25.58 9.28 -7.06
N CYS A 736 -25.92 8.21 -7.77
CA CYS A 736 -26.25 8.23 -9.19
C CYS A 736 -27.70 7.82 -9.44
N MET A 737 -28.35 8.39 -10.46
CA MET A 737 -29.71 7.99 -10.87
C MET A 737 -29.79 6.50 -11.22
N LEU A 738 -30.88 5.83 -10.83
CA LEU A 738 -31.10 4.42 -11.18
C LEU A 738 -31.32 4.24 -12.69
N LYS A 739 -30.87 3.10 -13.21
CA LYS A 739 -31.08 2.71 -14.61
C LYS A 739 -32.10 1.60 -14.73
N THR A 740 -32.89 1.70 -15.80
CA THR A 740 -33.74 0.63 -16.32
C THR A 740 -33.15 0.10 -17.63
N GLN A 741 -33.68 -1.02 -18.13
CA GLN A 741 -33.30 -1.54 -19.44
C GLN A 741 -33.85 -0.62 -20.55
N LYS A 742 -33.06 0.40 -20.93
CA LYS A 742 -33.42 1.43 -21.92
C LYS A 742 -33.98 0.82 -23.21
N SER A 743 -33.35 -0.25 -23.70
CA SER A 743 -33.71 -0.94 -24.93
C SER A 743 -35.05 -1.70 -24.90
N ALA A 744 -35.68 -1.91 -23.75
CA ALA A 744 -36.95 -2.64 -23.65
C ALA A 744 -38.07 -1.97 -24.43
N LEU A 745 -38.12 -0.63 -24.41
CA LEU A 745 -39.10 0.14 -25.17
C LEU A 745 -38.82 0.05 -26.68
N ALA A 746 -37.56 0.23 -27.09
CA ALA A 746 -37.18 0.04 -28.50
C ALA A 746 -37.48 -1.39 -28.99
N ALA A 747 -37.22 -2.43 -28.20
CA ALA A 747 -37.54 -3.81 -28.57
C ALA A 747 -39.05 -4.04 -28.73
N LYS A 748 -39.89 -3.30 -27.99
CA LYS A 748 -41.35 -3.36 -28.12
C LYS A 748 -41.87 -2.64 -29.37
N LEU A 749 -41.21 -1.55 -29.76
CA LEU A 749 -41.57 -0.75 -30.95
C LEU A 749 -41.04 -1.37 -32.25
N LEU A 750 -39.83 -1.94 -32.21
CA LEU A 750 -39.09 -2.42 -33.37
C LEU A 750 -39.29 -3.93 -33.58
N VAL A 751 -40.42 -4.32 -34.17
CA VAL A 751 -40.69 -5.71 -34.58
C VAL A 751 -40.25 -5.90 -36.03
N GLU A 752 -39.39 -6.90 -36.30
CA GLU A 752 -38.83 -7.20 -37.64
C GLU A 752 -39.92 -7.37 -38.70
N ARG A 753 -39.71 -6.75 -39.86
CA ARG A 753 -40.53 -6.90 -41.06
C ARG A 753 -39.64 -6.80 -42.30
N ASP A 754 -40.11 -7.42 -43.39
CA ASP A 754 -39.47 -7.32 -44.69
C ASP A 754 -39.64 -5.89 -45.21
N ILE A 755 -38.53 -5.15 -45.25
CA ILE A 755 -38.45 -3.85 -45.89
C ILE A 755 -37.79 -4.15 -47.21
N GLY A 756 -38.54 -4.04 -48.31
CA GLY A 756 -38.00 -4.22 -49.65
C GLY A 756 -36.77 -3.34 -49.90
N GLN A 757 -36.08 -3.55 -51.02
CA GLN A 757 -34.90 -2.74 -51.38
C GLN A 757 -35.29 -1.25 -51.51
N LEU A 758 -35.03 -0.47 -50.46
CA LEU A 758 -35.17 0.98 -50.48
C LEU A 758 -33.85 1.61 -50.96
N GLN A 759 -33.93 2.47 -51.97
CA GLN A 759 -32.81 3.30 -52.38
C GLN A 759 -32.59 4.39 -51.31
N THR A 760 -31.42 4.37 -50.66
CA THR A 760 -31.06 5.33 -49.60
C THR A 760 -30.31 6.51 -50.20
N ASP A 761 -30.83 7.72 -50.00
CA ASP A 761 -30.21 8.95 -50.51
C ASP A 761 -29.17 9.50 -49.51
N PHE A 762 -29.47 9.44 -48.20
CA PHE A 762 -28.60 9.92 -47.14
C PHE A 762 -28.50 8.96 -45.95
N PHE A 763 -27.29 8.89 -45.38
CA PHE A 763 -27.03 8.23 -44.10
C PHE A 763 -26.79 9.27 -43.01
N VAL A 764 -27.56 9.18 -41.92
CA VAL A 764 -27.30 9.92 -40.68
C VAL A 764 -26.76 8.91 -39.66
N ILE A 765 -25.49 9.03 -39.30
CA ILE A 765 -24.77 8.07 -38.47
C ILE A 765 -24.52 8.67 -37.08
N ASP A 766 -24.91 7.93 -36.05
CA ASP A 766 -24.55 8.18 -34.67
C ASP A 766 -23.04 7.95 -34.46
N GLY A 767 -22.31 9.02 -34.14
CA GLY A 767 -20.88 8.98 -33.87
C GLY A 767 -20.52 8.19 -32.61
N GLY A 768 -21.41 8.17 -31.61
CA GLY A 768 -21.30 7.32 -30.43
C GLY A 768 -21.42 5.83 -30.78
N TRP A 769 -22.34 5.47 -31.68
CA TRP A 769 -22.42 4.11 -32.24
C TRP A 769 -21.15 3.77 -33.02
N LEU A 770 -20.68 4.68 -33.87
CA LEU A 770 -19.49 4.47 -34.70
C LEU A 770 -18.25 4.22 -33.83
N LEU A 771 -18.04 5.00 -32.77
CA LEU A 771 -16.91 4.84 -31.83
C LEU A 771 -16.80 3.44 -31.26
N HIS A 772 -17.91 2.74 -31.03
CA HIS A 772 -17.91 1.39 -30.48
C HIS A 772 -17.92 0.28 -31.55
N ARG A 773 -17.84 0.63 -32.83
CA ARG A 773 -17.94 -0.31 -33.95
C ARG A 773 -16.66 -1.09 -34.23
N ILE A 774 -15.51 -0.45 -34.04
CA ILE A 774 -14.19 -1.05 -34.23
C ILE A 774 -13.64 -1.47 -32.87
N THR A 775 -13.28 -2.75 -32.74
CA THR A 775 -12.62 -3.26 -31.53
C THR A 775 -11.13 -2.91 -31.57
N TRP A 776 -10.66 -2.16 -30.59
CA TRP A 776 -9.25 -1.77 -30.53
C TRP A 776 -8.39 -2.98 -30.14
N LYS A 777 -7.40 -3.30 -30.98
CA LYS A 777 -6.32 -4.20 -30.58
C LYS A 777 -5.43 -3.48 -29.55
N ARG A 778 -4.74 -4.26 -28.71
CA ARG A 778 -3.68 -3.71 -27.83
C ARG A 778 -2.38 -3.64 -28.63
N ASN A 779 -1.53 -2.68 -28.29
CA ASN A 779 -0.22 -2.47 -28.92
C ASN A 779 -0.29 -2.16 -30.42
N VAL A 780 -1.36 -1.49 -30.86
CA VAL A 780 -1.47 -0.84 -32.18
C VAL A 780 -1.49 0.67 -31.98
N THR A 781 -1.02 1.44 -32.96
CA THR A 781 -0.98 2.90 -32.84
C THR A 781 -2.38 3.52 -32.94
N PHE A 782 -2.59 4.70 -32.35
CA PHE A 782 -3.87 5.40 -32.53
C PHE A 782 -4.12 5.76 -34.00
N ASN A 783 -3.09 6.01 -34.81
CA ASN A 783 -3.24 6.21 -36.26
C ASN A 783 -3.84 4.98 -36.96
N GLU A 784 -3.33 3.78 -36.65
CA GLU A 784 -3.88 2.53 -37.19
C GLU A 784 -5.34 2.32 -36.76
N ILE A 785 -5.69 2.70 -35.53
CA ILE A 785 -7.07 2.66 -35.04
C ILE A 785 -7.96 3.61 -35.86
N LEU A 786 -7.53 4.85 -36.10
CA LEU A 786 -8.27 5.85 -36.87
C LEU A 786 -8.48 5.42 -38.34
N CYS A 787 -7.45 4.85 -38.97
CA CYS A 787 -7.55 4.30 -40.32
C CYS A 787 -8.60 3.18 -40.42
N GLN A 788 -8.71 2.32 -39.41
CA GLN A 788 -9.74 1.27 -39.38
C GLN A 788 -11.17 1.83 -39.36
N TYR A 789 -11.43 2.94 -38.68
CA TYR A 789 -12.75 3.59 -38.72
C TYR A 789 -13.06 4.17 -40.10
N SER A 790 -12.09 4.88 -40.68
CA SER A 790 -12.18 5.46 -42.03
C SER A 790 -12.47 4.39 -43.09
N GLU A 791 -11.72 3.28 -43.08
CA GLU A 791 -11.94 2.14 -43.97
C GLU A 791 -13.31 1.50 -43.77
N PHE A 792 -13.74 1.34 -42.51
CA PHE A 792 -15.05 0.78 -42.21
C PHE A 792 -16.19 1.63 -42.80
N VAL A 793 -16.16 2.95 -42.63
CA VAL A 793 -17.22 3.83 -43.15
C VAL A 793 -17.26 3.76 -44.68
N ARG A 794 -16.10 3.85 -45.33
CA ARG A 794 -15.98 3.80 -46.80
C ARG A 794 -16.46 2.48 -47.41
N GLN A 795 -16.12 1.35 -46.80
CA GLN A 795 -16.53 0.03 -47.30
C GLN A 795 -18.01 -0.26 -47.04
N ARG A 796 -18.57 0.27 -45.94
CA ARG A 796 -19.92 -0.06 -45.49
C ARG A 796 -21.00 0.81 -46.12
N PHE A 797 -20.69 2.07 -46.40
CA PHE A 797 -21.66 3.05 -46.90
C PHE A 797 -21.19 3.56 -48.26
N ALA A 798 -21.99 3.30 -49.31
CA ALA A 798 -21.62 3.57 -50.70
C ALA A 798 -21.78 5.04 -51.13
N CYS A 799 -22.19 5.93 -50.22
CA CYS A 799 -22.38 7.35 -50.49
C CYS A 799 -21.89 8.22 -49.32
N LYS A 800 -21.91 9.54 -49.52
CA LYS A 800 -21.48 10.53 -48.54
C LYS A 800 -22.38 10.48 -47.29
N CYS A 801 -21.79 10.14 -46.16
CA CYS A 801 -22.48 10.06 -44.87
C CYS A 801 -22.46 11.39 -44.10
N MET A 802 -23.52 11.64 -43.33
CA MET A 802 -23.55 12.64 -42.27
C MET A 802 -23.30 11.95 -40.93
N ILE A 803 -22.19 12.25 -40.28
CA ILE A 803 -21.77 11.65 -39.02
C ILE A 803 -21.91 12.70 -37.93
N VAL A 804 -22.75 12.43 -36.94
CA VAL A 804 -23.04 13.36 -35.84
C VAL A 804 -22.30 12.88 -34.59
N MET A 805 -21.31 13.65 -34.15
CA MET A 805 -20.46 13.37 -33.00
C MET A 805 -20.94 14.15 -31.77
N ASP A 806 -20.90 13.51 -30.62
CA ASP A 806 -21.11 14.16 -29.31
C ASP A 806 -20.14 15.34 -29.09
N GLY A 807 -20.64 16.33 -28.35
CA GLY A 807 -19.90 17.47 -27.82
C GLY A 807 -19.45 17.30 -26.37
N TYR A 808 -18.28 17.84 -26.04
CA TYR A 808 -17.68 17.75 -24.70
C TYR A 808 -17.24 19.12 -24.13
N VAL A 809 -17.70 20.22 -24.72
CA VAL A 809 -17.17 21.57 -24.44
C VAL A 809 -17.99 22.32 -23.38
N GLU A 810 -19.31 22.11 -23.32
CA GLU A 810 -20.21 22.82 -22.39
C GLU A 810 -20.87 21.85 -21.39
N SER A 811 -20.98 22.30 -20.14
CA SER A 811 -21.68 21.57 -19.08
C SER A 811 -23.17 21.47 -19.41
N ASN A 812 -23.74 20.27 -19.31
CA ASN A 812 -25.15 20.03 -19.65
C ASN A 812 -25.74 18.91 -18.77
N ILE A 813 -27.05 18.66 -18.91
CA ILE A 813 -27.79 17.67 -18.10
C ILE A 813 -27.32 16.20 -18.26
N LYS A 814 -26.53 15.87 -19.29
CA LYS A 814 -25.89 14.54 -19.40
C LYS A 814 -24.58 14.44 -18.61
N ASP A 815 -24.08 15.51 -17.98
CA ASP A 815 -22.85 15.46 -17.16
C ASP A 815 -22.96 14.46 -16.01
N HIS A 816 -24.12 14.37 -15.36
CA HIS A 816 -24.34 13.37 -14.33
C HIS A 816 -24.26 11.93 -14.87
N GLU A 817 -24.78 11.68 -16.07
CA GLU A 817 -24.66 10.36 -16.72
C GLU A 817 -23.22 10.08 -17.16
N ARG A 818 -22.47 11.09 -17.61
CA ARG A 818 -21.04 10.99 -17.89
C ARG A 818 -20.27 10.64 -16.61
N LEU A 819 -20.52 11.34 -15.51
CA LEU A 819 -19.93 11.08 -14.18
C LEU A 819 -20.28 9.70 -13.63
N ARG A 820 -21.46 9.17 -13.94
CA ARG A 820 -21.83 7.80 -13.57
C ARG A 820 -21.10 6.76 -14.43
N ARG A 821 -20.89 7.03 -15.73
CA ARG A 821 -20.15 6.17 -16.67
C ARG A 821 -18.64 6.21 -16.42
N ILE A 822 -18.15 7.23 -15.73
CA ILE A 822 -16.84 7.22 -15.06
C ILE A 822 -16.89 6.11 -14.02
N ASN A 823 -16.56 4.89 -14.45
CA ASN A 823 -16.38 3.76 -13.56
C ASN A 823 -15.38 4.13 -12.46
N SER A 824 -15.33 3.38 -11.37
CA SER A 824 -14.16 3.35 -10.48
C SER A 824 -12.90 2.76 -11.17
N LYS A 825 -12.79 2.87 -12.49
CA LYS A 825 -11.74 2.38 -13.40
C LYS A 825 -11.63 3.32 -14.60
N VAL A 826 -11.59 4.62 -14.36
CA VAL A 826 -11.30 5.59 -15.42
C VAL A 826 -9.80 5.65 -15.62
N CYS A 827 -9.39 5.49 -16.87
CA CYS A 827 -8.03 5.76 -17.30
C CYS A 827 -7.75 7.24 -17.04
N GLY A 828 -6.62 7.59 -16.43
CA GLY A 828 -6.24 9.00 -16.30
C GLY A 828 -6.09 9.66 -17.68
N ASP A 829 -5.85 10.96 -17.71
CA ASP A 829 -5.66 11.65 -18.98
C ASP A 829 -4.45 11.05 -19.70
N VAL A 830 -4.71 10.55 -20.91
CA VAL A 830 -3.74 9.96 -21.81
C VAL A 830 -3.44 10.99 -22.88
N MET A 831 -2.16 11.27 -23.09
CA MET A 831 -1.73 12.04 -24.25
C MET A 831 -1.89 11.15 -25.49
N VAL A 832 -2.88 11.46 -26.32
CA VAL A 832 -3.20 10.70 -27.54
C VAL A 832 -2.39 11.30 -28.69
N ARG A 833 -1.33 10.64 -29.12
CA ARG A 833 -0.62 10.96 -30.38
C ARG A 833 -0.81 9.83 -31.38
N LEU A 834 -0.68 10.16 -32.66
CA LEU A 834 -0.91 9.22 -33.77
C LEU A 834 -0.01 7.97 -33.67
N ASP A 835 1.23 8.14 -33.22
CA ASP A 835 2.25 7.10 -33.03
C ASP A 835 2.17 6.37 -31.68
N THR A 836 1.37 6.86 -30.73
CA THR A 836 1.26 6.25 -29.41
C THR A 836 0.54 4.90 -29.48
N LEU A 837 1.15 3.87 -28.90
CA LEU A 837 0.54 2.55 -28.80
C LEU A 837 -0.65 2.55 -27.83
N ASN A 838 -1.81 2.09 -28.31
CA ASN A 838 -2.96 1.85 -27.46
C ASN A 838 -2.73 0.64 -26.56
N LYS A 839 -2.44 0.89 -25.28
CA LYS A 839 -2.34 -0.13 -24.22
C LYS A 839 -3.66 -0.35 -23.47
N TYR A 840 -4.65 0.51 -23.72
CA TYR A 840 -5.89 0.52 -22.96
C TYR A 840 -6.96 -0.32 -23.64
N HIS A 841 -7.80 -0.93 -22.81
CA HIS A 841 -9.06 -1.45 -23.31
C HIS A 841 -9.95 -0.27 -23.72
N GLN A 842 -10.53 -0.33 -24.93
CA GLN A 842 -11.35 0.72 -25.52
C GLN A 842 -12.39 1.31 -24.54
N SER A 843 -13.10 0.45 -23.79
CA SER A 843 -14.10 0.90 -22.82
C SER A 843 -13.54 1.74 -21.67
N ASN A 844 -12.30 1.49 -21.25
CA ASN A 844 -11.67 2.21 -20.14
C ASN A 844 -11.12 3.55 -20.63
N PHE A 845 -10.54 3.58 -21.84
CA PHE A 845 -10.06 4.79 -22.46
C PHE A 845 -11.21 5.77 -22.75
N LEU A 846 -12.28 5.28 -23.38
CA LEU A 846 -13.47 6.09 -23.71
C LEU A 846 -14.31 6.51 -22.49
N SER A 847 -14.01 5.98 -21.30
CA SER A 847 -14.66 6.42 -20.04
C SER A 847 -14.10 7.74 -19.50
N ASN A 848 -12.91 8.16 -19.96
CA ASN A 848 -12.34 9.47 -19.66
C ASN A 848 -12.79 10.48 -20.72
N ASN A 849 -13.47 11.56 -20.30
CA ASN A 849 -14.02 12.56 -21.22
C ASN A 849 -12.92 13.32 -22.00
N THR A 850 -11.78 13.62 -21.37
CA THR A 850 -10.65 14.28 -22.04
C THR A 850 -10.10 13.38 -23.15
N ASN A 851 -9.88 12.10 -22.84
CA ASN A 851 -9.40 11.10 -23.81
C ASN A 851 -10.42 10.89 -24.93
N LYS A 852 -11.71 10.80 -24.58
CA LYS A 852 -12.81 10.66 -25.53
C LYS A 852 -12.90 11.88 -26.45
N SER A 853 -12.78 13.09 -25.93
CA SER A 853 -12.78 14.33 -26.74
C SER A 853 -11.61 14.35 -27.72
N ARG A 854 -10.39 14.03 -27.26
CA ARG A 854 -9.18 14.00 -28.10
C ARG A 854 -9.31 12.99 -29.25
N ILE A 855 -9.76 11.77 -28.98
CA ILE A 855 -9.91 10.76 -30.04
C ILE A 855 -11.06 11.10 -30.99
N VAL A 856 -12.16 11.68 -30.50
CA VAL A 856 -13.27 12.17 -31.33
C VAL A 856 -12.82 13.29 -32.26
N GLU A 857 -11.99 14.21 -31.78
CA GLU A 857 -11.41 15.28 -32.61
C GLU A 857 -10.53 14.74 -33.73
N LEU A 858 -9.61 13.82 -33.41
CA LEU A 858 -8.76 13.18 -34.41
C LEU A 858 -9.58 12.36 -35.42
N LEU A 859 -10.61 11.64 -34.95
CA LEU A 859 -11.49 10.87 -35.81
C LEU A 859 -12.37 11.76 -36.70
N ALA A 860 -12.89 12.87 -36.16
CA ALA A 860 -13.69 13.82 -36.92
C ALA A 860 -12.88 14.49 -38.04
N ALA A 861 -11.64 14.88 -37.75
CA ALA A 861 -10.72 15.40 -38.77
C ALA A 861 -10.49 14.37 -39.88
N ARG A 862 -10.15 13.12 -39.51
CA ARG A 862 -9.91 12.04 -40.46
C ARG A 862 -11.11 11.73 -41.36
N LEU A 863 -12.31 11.64 -40.80
CA LEU A 863 -13.53 11.36 -41.56
C LEU A 863 -13.92 12.53 -42.48
N SER A 864 -13.56 13.76 -42.11
CA SER A 864 -13.76 14.94 -42.96
C SER A 864 -12.79 14.95 -44.13
N GLU A 865 -11.53 14.54 -43.93
CA GLU A 865 -10.54 14.32 -45.01
C GLU A 865 -11.02 13.27 -46.02
N ASP A 866 -11.74 12.24 -45.58
CA ASP A 866 -12.38 11.24 -46.45
C ASP A 866 -13.62 11.77 -47.21
N GLY A 867 -14.01 13.04 -47.02
CA GLY A 867 -15.10 13.70 -47.74
C GLY A 867 -16.50 13.55 -47.12
N HIS A 868 -16.61 13.02 -45.90
CA HIS A 868 -17.88 12.92 -45.16
C HIS A 868 -18.28 14.25 -44.50
N ILE A 869 -19.57 14.43 -44.19
CA ILE A 869 -20.04 15.58 -43.40
C ILE A 869 -19.98 15.18 -41.94
N VAL A 870 -19.10 15.82 -41.15
CA VAL A 870 -19.01 15.59 -39.70
C VAL A 870 -19.58 16.80 -38.97
N ARG A 871 -20.63 16.59 -38.15
CA ARG A 871 -21.17 17.60 -37.24
C ARG A 871 -20.77 17.28 -35.81
N LYS A 872 -20.21 18.26 -35.09
CA LYS A 872 -19.91 18.16 -33.65
C LYS A 872 -20.95 18.98 -32.89
N CYS A 873 -21.71 18.33 -32.03
CA CYS A 873 -22.70 18.99 -31.18
C CYS A 873 -21.99 19.75 -30.02
N SER A 874 -22.69 20.66 -29.33
CA SER A 874 -22.20 21.27 -28.09
C SER A 874 -22.31 20.29 -26.90
N GLY A 875 -23.38 19.49 -26.89
CA GLY A 875 -23.68 18.47 -25.89
C GLY A 875 -23.93 17.10 -26.51
N ASP A 876 -25.17 16.66 -26.52
CA ASP A 876 -25.55 15.30 -26.93
C ASP A 876 -26.02 15.23 -28.39
N ALA A 877 -25.62 14.18 -29.11
CA ALA A 877 -25.95 14.04 -30.53
C ALA A 877 -27.40 13.58 -30.79
N ASP A 878 -28.12 13.00 -29.83
CA ASP A 878 -29.39 12.32 -30.06
C ASP A 878 -30.45 13.23 -30.72
N ILE A 879 -30.59 14.47 -30.21
CA ILE A 879 -31.55 15.45 -30.73
C ILE A 879 -31.17 15.88 -32.14
N THR A 880 -29.88 16.16 -32.37
CA THR A 880 -29.37 16.59 -33.69
C THR A 880 -29.58 15.48 -34.73
N ILE A 881 -29.31 14.22 -34.37
CA ILE A 881 -29.55 13.06 -35.24
C ILE A 881 -31.01 12.97 -35.65
N ALA A 882 -31.93 13.06 -34.68
CA ALA A 882 -33.37 13.01 -34.96
C ALA A 882 -33.83 14.20 -35.83
N ASN A 883 -33.39 15.42 -35.50
CA ASN A 883 -33.74 16.64 -36.22
C ASN A 883 -33.22 16.61 -37.68
N ASP A 884 -31.96 16.24 -37.90
CA ASP A 884 -31.39 16.15 -39.25
C ASP A 884 -32.08 15.08 -40.10
N ALA A 885 -32.40 13.92 -39.51
CA ALA A 885 -33.14 12.88 -40.23
C ALA A 885 -34.55 13.36 -40.65
N LEU A 886 -35.25 14.04 -39.74
CA LEU A 886 -36.58 14.59 -39.97
C LEU A 886 -36.58 15.74 -41.00
N ARG A 887 -35.53 16.57 -41.01
CA ARG A 887 -35.33 17.65 -41.98
C ARG A 887 -35.03 17.10 -43.38
N LEU A 888 -34.05 16.22 -43.50
CA LEU A 888 -33.69 15.60 -44.79
C LEU A 888 -34.87 14.83 -45.41
N SER A 889 -35.68 14.15 -44.58
CA SER A 889 -36.90 13.48 -45.03
C SER A 889 -37.97 14.47 -45.52
N SER A 890 -38.12 15.63 -44.87
CA SER A 890 -39.06 16.67 -45.33
C SER A 890 -38.66 17.31 -46.66
N GLU A 891 -37.36 17.30 -46.98
CA GLU A 891 -36.81 17.71 -48.28
C GLU A 891 -37.07 16.67 -49.40
N GLY A 892 -37.71 15.53 -49.08
CA GLY A 892 -38.06 14.47 -50.03
C GLY A 892 -37.04 13.32 -50.14
N ASN A 893 -36.01 13.30 -49.30
CA ASN A 893 -34.98 12.26 -49.34
C ASN A 893 -35.38 11.00 -48.54
N ASN A 894 -34.96 9.83 -49.02
CA ASN A 894 -35.00 8.60 -48.24
C ASN A 894 -33.78 8.53 -47.31
N VAL A 895 -34.01 8.59 -46.00
CA VAL A 895 -32.96 8.72 -44.99
C VAL A 895 -32.82 7.42 -44.20
N GLN A 896 -31.59 6.91 -44.12
CA GLN A 896 -31.26 5.81 -43.21
C GLN A 896 -30.51 6.33 -41.98
N VAL A 897 -31.11 6.15 -40.80
CA VAL A 897 -30.52 6.54 -39.51
C VAL A 897 -29.83 5.34 -38.89
N VAL A 898 -28.51 5.39 -38.75
CA VAL A 898 -27.70 4.33 -38.12
C VAL A 898 -27.50 4.70 -36.66
N CYS A 899 -28.38 4.18 -35.79
CA CYS A 899 -28.35 4.47 -34.36
C CYS A 899 -28.95 3.30 -33.57
N ASN A 900 -28.35 2.97 -32.43
CA ASN A 900 -28.88 1.98 -31.50
C ASN A 900 -29.60 2.59 -30.30
N ASP A 901 -29.46 3.89 -30.06
CA ASP A 901 -30.02 4.57 -28.91
C ASP A 901 -31.56 4.65 -29.00
N THR A 902 -32.22 4.33 -27.88
CA THR A 902 -33.68 4.36 -27.76
C THR A 902 -34.24 5.78 -27.72
N ASP A 903 -33.45 6.77 -27.28
CA ASP A 903 -33.86 8.19 -27.25
C ASP A 903 -34.18 8.66 -28.68
N VAL A 904 -33.28 8.38 -29.63
CA VAL A 904 -33.47 8.66 -31.06
C VAL A 904 -34.69 7.91 -31.61
N VAL A 905 -34.89 6.64 -31.27
CA VAL A 905 -36.07 5.88 -31.71
C VAL A 905 -37.37 6.52 -31.23
N CYS A 906 -37.45 6.90 -29.95
CA CYS A 906 -38.67 7.49 -29.40
C CYS A 906 -38.97 8.85 -30.01
N MET A 907 -37.95 9.67 -30.26
CA MET A 907 -38.10 10.96 -30.94
C MET A 907 -38.58 10.78 -32.39
N LEU A 908 -37.96 9.90 -33.17
CA LEU A 908 -38.37 9.64 -34.55
C LEU A 908 -39.81 9.14 -34.64
N VAL A 909 -40.18 8.14 -33.82
CA VAL A 909 -41.55 7.59 -33.81
C VAL A 909 -42.57 8.66 -33.41
N TYR A 910 -42.29 9.44 -32.36
CA TYR A 910 -43.20 10.50 -31.91
C TYR A 910 -43.43 11.55 -33.00
N HIS A 911 -42.34 12.12 -33.56
CA HIS A 911 -42.43 13.21 -34.53
C HIS A 911 -43.01 12.78 -35.87
N VAL A 912 -42.68 11.57 -36.35
CA VAL A 912 -43.30 11.02 -37.56
C VAL A 912 -44.79 10.76 -37.35
N PHE A 913 -45.20 10.23 -36.19
CA PHE A 913 -46.61 10.06 -35.87
C PHE A 913 -47.38 11.39 -35.87
N GLN A 914 -46.81 12.45 -35.29
CA GLN A 914 -47.45 13.79 -35.27
C GLN A 914 -47.58 14.42 -36.67
N ARG A 915 -46.68 14.08 -37.61
CA ARG A 915 -46.73 14.59 -38.99
C ARG A 915 -47.82 13.94 -39.85
N GLY A 916 -48.33 12.76 -39.46
CA GLY A 916 -49.30 12.00 -40.25
C GLY A 916 -48.74 11.59 -41.63
N ASP A 917 -49.62 11.48 -42.64
CA ASP A 917 -49.26 11.08 -44.01
C ASP A 917 -48.49 12.17 -44.81
N ASN A 918 -48.16 13.31 -44.19
CA ASN A 918 -47.48 14.44 -44.86
C ASN A 918 -45.95 14.27 -45.00
N ALA A 919 -45.40 13.06 -44.83
CA ALA A 919 -43.97 12.80 -45.00
C ALA A 919 -43.63 12.54 -46.48
N SER A 920 -42.83 13.41 -47.09
CA SER A 920 -42.40 13.33 -48.50
C SER A 920 -41.35 12.24 -48.76
N GLY A 921 -40.44 11.97 -47.81
CA GLY A 921 -39.42 10.90 -47.88
C GLY A 921 -39.48 9.91 -46.71
N GLN A 922 -39.03 8.67 -46.91
CA GLN A 922 -39.07 7.62 -45.87
C GLN A 922 -37.90 7.72 -44.88
N ILE A 923 -38.14 7.35 -43.61
CA ILE A 923 -37.09 7.26 -42.58
C ILE A 923 -36.95 5.80 -42.14
N VAL A 924 -35.78 5.23 -42.39
CA VAL A 924 -35.44 3.86 -42.01
C VAL A 924 -34.39 3.87 -40.91
N LEU A 925 -34.74 3.37 -39.73
CA LEU A 925 -33.79 3.12 -38.66
C LEU A 925 -33.03 1.82 -38.92
N ARG A 926 -31.71 1.89 -38.96
CA ARG A 926 -30.82 0.75 -39.07
C ARG A 926 -30.16 0.46 -37.73
N LYS A 927 -30.58 -0.62 -37.08
CA LYS A 927 -29.90 -1.15 -35.89
C LYS A 927 -28.95 -2.26 -36.27
N GLU A 928 -27.72 -2.15 -35.79
CA GLU A 928 -26.72 -3.22 -35.94
C GLU A 928 -26.18 -3.61 -34.57
N PRO A 929 -26.10 -4.92 -34.25
CA PRO A 929 -25.50 -5.37 -33.00
C PRO A 929 -24.02 -5.00 -32.98
N LEU A 930 -23.48 -4.83 -31.78
CA LEU A 930 -22.03 -4.70 -31.58
C LEU A 930 -21.31 -5.98 -32.06
N PRO A 931 -20.05 -5.89 -32.51
CA PRO A 931 -19.26 -7.04 -32.92
C PRO A 931 -19.29 -8.17 -31.86
N GLY A 932 -19.58 -9.40 -32.29
CA GLY A 932 -19.61 -10.58 -31.42
C GLY A 932 -20.90 -10.80 -30.60
N LYS A 933 -21.94 -9.96 -30.76
CA LYS A 933 -23.25 -10.17 -30.13
C LYS A 933 -24.26 -10.86 -31.08
N PRO A 934 -25.20 -11.68 -30.56
CA PRO A 934 -26.19 -12.39 -31.38
C PRO A 934 -27.08 -11.45 -32.20
N LYS A 935 -27.62 -11.96 -33.32
CA LYS A 935 -28.41 -11.21 -34.32
C LYS A 935 -29.64 -10.56 -33.69
N SER A 936 -29.55 -9.27 -33.37
CA SER A 936 -30.68 -8.41 -32.97
C SER A 936 -30.72 -7.11 -33.80
N GLY A 937 -30.14 -7.14 -34.99
CA GLY A 937 -30.06 -6.00 -35.90
C GLY A 937 -31.06 -6.13 -37.03
N GLY A 938 -31.52 -5.00 -37.56
CA GLY A 938 -32.53 -4.95 -38.60
C GLY A 938 -32.70 -3.54 -39.14
N LEU A 939 -33.42 -3.47 -40.25
CA LEU A 939 -33.94 -2.23 -40.80
C LEU A 939 -35.38 -2.06 -40.28
N PHE A 940 -35.77 -0.84 -39.94
CA PHE A 940 -37.07 -0.53 -39.37
C PHE A 940 -37.62 0.77 -39.98
N CYS A 941 -38.67 0.68 -40.79
CA CYS A 941 -39.38 1.84 -41.31
C CYS A 941 -40.18 2.51 -40.19
N ILE A 942 -39.88 3.77 -39.89
CA ILE A 942 -40.52 4.49 -38.77
C ILE A 942 -42.00 4.75 -39.07
N GLN A 943 -42.35 5.04 -40.32
CA GLN A 943 -43.74 5.22 -40.76
C GLN A 943 -44.57 3.95 -40.52
N ASP A 944 -44.04 2.77 -40.85
CA ASP A 944 -44.71 1.48 -40.63
C ASP A 944 -44.91 1.13 -39.16
N ILE A 945 -44.03 1.63 -38.30
CA ILE A 945 -44.13 1.49 -36.84
C ILE A 945 -45.25 2.38 -36.30
N CYS A 946 -45.31 3.64 -36.75
CA CYS A 946 -46.34 4.60 -36.36
C CYS A 946 -47.75 4.08 -36.66
N GLY A 947 -47.95 3.44 -37.82
CA GLY A 947 -49.24 2.85 -38.19
C GLY A 947 -49.72 1.67 -37.34
N LYS A 948 -48.92 1.15 -36.40
CA LYS A 948 -49.25 -0.04 -35.58
C LYS A 948 -49.22 0.19 -34.08
N ILE A 949 -48.77 1.37 -33.64
CA ILE A 949 -48.78 1.74 -32.23
C ILE A 949 -50.17 2.30 -31.88
N HIS A 950 -50.65 2.00 -30.68
CA HIS A 950 -51.89 2.59 -30.19
C HIS A 950 -51.75 4.10 -30.04
N SER A 951 -52.73 4.90 -30.49
CA SER A 951 -52.67 6.39 -30.48
C SER A 951 -52.24 6.96 -29.12
N ARG A 952 -52.92 6.56 -28.02
CA ARG A 952 -52.55 6.94 -26.64
C ARG A 952 -51.08 6.65 -26.27
N GLN A 953 -50.49 5.57 -26.79
CA GLN A 953 -49.09 5.22 -26.54
C GLN A 953 -48.13 6.07 -27.37
N ALA A 954 -48.47 6.32 -28.64
CA ALA A 954 -47.69 7.18 -29.53
C ALA A 954 -47.69 8.63 -29.02
N GLU A 955 -48.86 9.15 -28.64
CA GLU A 955 -49.04 10.51 -28.10
C GLU A 955 -48.29 10.71 -26.78
N ALA A 956 -48.23 9.69 -25.91
CA ALA A 956 -47.55 9.78 -24.62
C ALA A 956 -46.10 9.26 -24.64
N LEU A 957 -45.54 8.90 -25.80
CA LEU A 957 -44.28 8.14 -25.90
C LEU A 957 -43.09 8.82 -25.22
N LEU A 958 -42.89 10.12 -25.50
CA LEU A 958 -41.79 10.90 -24.90
C LEU A 958 -41.92 10.97 -23.36
N PHE A 959 -43.14 11.17 -22.86
CA PHE A 959 -43.43 11.18 -21.43
C PHE A 959 -43.17 9.82 -20.78
N ILE A 960 -43.68 8.72 -21.37
CA ILE A 960 -43.47 7.36 -20.87
C ILE A 960 -41.96 7.07 -20.77
N HIS A 961 -41.20 7.45 -21.80
CA HIS A 961 -39.77 7.18 -21.86
C HIS A 961 -38.98 8.00 -20.82
N ALA A 962 -39.27 9.28 -20.66
CA ALA A 962 -38.66 10.15 -19.65
C ALA A 962 -39.07 9.75 -18.22
N CYS A 963 -40.35 9.50 -17.95
CA CYS A 963 -40.86 9.16 -16.62
C CYS A 963 -40.38 7.79 -16.12
N SER A 964 -40.19 6.82 -17.02
CA SER A 964 -39.66 5.50 -16.67
C SER A 964 -38.13 5.44 -16.57
N GLY A 965 -37.44 6.57 -16.80
CA GLY A 965 -36.00 6.74 -16.69
C GLY A 965 -35.27 6.70 -18.03
N CYS A 966 -34.53 7.75 -18.34
CA CYS A 966 -33.64 7.85 -19.50
C CYS A 966 -32.20 8.21 -19.05
N ASP A 967 -31.43 8.95 -19.87
CA ASP A 967 -30.09 9.38 -19.47
C ASP A 967 -30.10 10.58 -18.51
N THR A 968 -31.14 11.39 -18.52
CA THR A 968 -31.29 12.62 -17.71
C THR A 968 -32.33 12.48 -16.61
N THR A 969 -33.05 11.36 -16.54
CA THR A 969 -34.03 11.05 -15.51
C THR A 969 -33.79 9.65 -14.93
N SER A 970 -34.15 9.46 -13.67
CA SER A 970 -33.99 8.16 -13.01
C SER A 970 -35.09 7.17 -13.40
N SER A 971 -34.76 5.89 -13.46
CA SER A 971 -35.78 4.86 -13.34
C SER A 971 -36.22 4.67 -11.89
N LEU A 972 -37.33 3.98 -11.69
CA LEU A 972 -37.82 3.58 -10.37
C LEU A 972 -37.39 2.13 -10.07
N PHE A 973 -36.91 1.86 -8.86
CA PHE A 973 -36.42 0.53 -8.48
C PHE A 973 -37.51 -0.55 -8.63
N LYS A 974 -37.21 -1.62 -9.39
CA LYS A 974 -38.13 -2.72 -9.77
C LYS A 974 -39.36 -2.37 -10.61
N HIS A 975 -39.51 -1.13 -11.08
CA HIS A 975 -40.57 -0.78 -12.04
C HIS A 975 -39.98 -0.58 -13.45
N GLY A 976 -40.51 -1.32 -14.43
CA GLY A 976 -39.96 -1.39 -15.78
C GLY A 976 -40.62 -0.41 -16.76
N LYS A 977 -39.94 -0.07 -17.87
CA LYS A 977 -40.50 0.82 -18.92
C LYS A 977 -41.83 0.32 -19.49
N LEU A 978 -41.95 -1.00 -19.69
CA LEU A 978 -43.15 -1.62 -20.27
C LEU A 978 -44.37 -1.57 -19.35
N GLU A 979 -44.16 -1.44 -18.04
CA GLU A 979 -45.24 -1.36 -17.06
C GLU A 979 -46.06 -0.08 -17.29
N LEU A 980 -45.40 1.08 -17.34
CA LEU A 980 -46.05 2.36 -17.64
C LEU A 980 -46.59 2.40 -19.08
N TYR A 981 -45.84 1.87 -20.04
CA TYR A 981 -46.25 1.79 -21.46
C TYR A 981 -47.55 1.00 -21.67
N ASN A 982 -47.71 -0.13 -20.97
CA ASN A 982 -48.93 -0.93 -21.05
C ASN A 982 -50.08 -0.33 -20.23
N TYR A 983 -49.75 0.32 -19.10
CA TYR A 983 -50.74 0.89 -18.19
C TYR A 983 -51.42 2.14 -18.77
N ILE A 984 -50.72 2.95 -19.57
CA ILE A 984 -51.29 4.20 -20.13
C ILE A 984 -52.52 3.97 -21.02
N VAL A 985 -52.61 2.81 -21.68
CA VAL A 985 -53.78 2.44 -22.51
C VAL A 985 -55.03 2.31 -21.64
N LYS A 986 -54.86 1.82 -20.40
CA LYS A 986 -55.93 1.50 -19.45
C LYS A 986 -56.33 2.68 -18.55
N SER A 987 -55.61 3.80 -18.60
CA SER A 987 -55.78 4.92 -17.66
C SER A 987 -55.90 6.26 -18.37
N GLU A 988 -57.13 6.74 -18.54
CA GLU A 988 -57.41 8.07 -19.12
C GLU A 988 -56.79 9.19 -18.28
N ARG A 989 -56.74 8.98 -16.95
CA ARG A 989 -56.10 9.92 -16.05
C ARG A 989 -54.61 10.06 -16.36
N LEU A 990 -53.89 8.97 -16.62
CA LEU A 990 -52.46 9.05 -16.97
C LEU A 990 -52.24 9.71 -18.33
N VAL A 991 -53.13 9.49 -19.31
CA VAL A 991 -53.07 10.20 -20.60
C VAL A 991 -53.22 11.71 -20.38
N ALA A 992 -54.19 12.13 -19.57
CA ALA A 992 -54.39 13.54 -19.24
C ALA A 992 -53.20 14.15 -18.47
N ILE A 993 -52.52 13.37 -17.63
CA ILE A 993 -51.30 13.80 -16.95
C ILE A 993 -50.14 13.92 -17.95
N ALA A 994 -49.96 12.93 -18.83
CA ALA A 994 -48.92 12.94 -19.86
C ALA A 994 -49.04 14.15 -20.79
N GLU A 995 -50.27 14.56 -21.14
CA GLU A 995 -50.52 15.74 -21.94
C GLU A 995 -50.12 17.03 -21.21
N LYS A 996 -50.50 17.16 -19.94
CA LYS A 996 -50.13 18.30 -19.10
C LYS A 996 -48.61 18.41 -18.93
N MET A 997 -47.92 17.29 -18.80
CA MET A 997 -46.46 17.25 -18.69
C MET A 997 -45.70 17.74 -19.93
N LYS A 998 -46.38 18.00 -21.07
CA LYS A 998 -45.78 18.59 -22.27
C LYS A 998 -45.91 20.11 -22.33
N SER A 999 -46.75 20.73 -21.50
CA SER A 999 -47.06 22.16 -21.57
C SER A 999 -45.91 23.02 -21.03
N THR A 1000 -45.44 24.00 -21.80
CA THR A 1000 -44.37 24.93 -21.42
C THR A 1000 -44.79 25.97 -20.38
N ASP A 1001 -46.10 26.13 -20.13
CA ASP A 1001 -46.65 27.23 -19.32
C ASP A 1001 -47.04 26.79 -17.90
N MET A 1002 -46.74 25.53 -17.54
CA MET A 1002 -47.13 24.96 -16.24
C MET A 1002 -46.17 25.33 -15.11
N SER A 1003 -46.70 25.61 -13.93
CA SER A 1003 -45.89 25.87 -12.74
C SER A 1003 -45.20 24.61 -12.20
N GLN A 1004 -44.01 24.78 -11.63
CA GLN A 1004 -43.22 23.69 -11.03
C GLN A 1004 -43.97 22.95 -9.92
N THR A 1005 -44.73 23.67 -9.07
CA THR A 1005 -45.57 23.07 -8.04
C THR A 1005 -46.58 22.11 -8.65
N ARG A 1006 -47.25 22.51 -9.73
CA ARG A 1006 -48.26 21.68 -10.37
C ARG A 1006 -47.65 20.46 -11.05
N ILE A 1007 -46.48 20.59 -11.68
CA ILE A 1007 -45.72 19.46 -12.22
C ILE A 1007 -45.33 18.46 -11.12
N GLY A 1008 -44.90 18.97 -9.96
CA GLY A 1008 -44.60 18.17 -8.78
C GLY A 1008 -45.80 17.38 -8.25
N ASP A 1009 -46.98 18.02 -8.16
CA ASP A 1009 -48.22 17.36 -7.72
C ASP A 1009 -48.63 16.22 -8.66
N LEU A 1010 -48.56 16.47 -9.97
CA LEU A 1010 -48.84 15.44 -10.99
C LEU A 1010 -47.85 14.27 -10.87
N GLY A 1011 -46.59 14.58 -10.59
CA GLY A 1011 -45.54 13.62 -10.26
C GLY A 1011 -45.88 12.67 -9.11
N ALA A 1012 -46.29 13.24 -7.98
CA ALA A 1012 -46.69 12.47 -6.81
C ALA A 1012 -47.90 11.56 -7.11
N GLU A 1013 -48.86 12.07 -7.89
CA GLU A 1013 -50.03 11.31 -8.37
C GLU A 1013 -49.64 10.10 -9.25
N ILE A 1014 -48.58 10.22 -10.06
CA ILE A 1014 -48.08 9.13 -10.89
C ILE A 1014 -47.46 8.03 -10.01
N PHE A 1015 -46.58 8.41 -9.09
CA PHE A 1015 -45.94 7.43 -8.21
C PHE A 1015 -46.93 6.72 -7.31
N CYS A 1016 -47.92 7.41 -6.72
CA CYS A 1016 -48.95 6.74 -5.92
C CYS A 1016 -49.63 5.61 -6.70
N ARG A 1017 -50.00 5.87 -7.95
CA ARG A 1017 -50.62 4.86 -8.83
C ARG A 1017 -49.69 3.71 -9.20
N GLN A 1018 -48.43 3.99 -9.51
CA GLN A 1018 -47.44 2.93 -9.81
C GLN A 1018 -47.20 2.00 -8.62
N PHE A 1019 -47.35 2.50 -7.39
CA PHE A 1019 -47.24 1.71 -6.17
C PHE A 1019 -48.58 1.11 -5.67
N GLY A 1020 -49.65 1.25 -6.45
CA GLY A 1020 -50.95 0.60 -6.22
C GLY A 1020 -51.98 1.42 -5.44
N ASP A 1021 -51.73 2.71 -5.16
CA ASP A 1021 -52.71 3.62 -4.57
C ASP A 1021 -53.40 4.44 -5.67
N GLN A 1022 -54.67 4.13 -5.94
CA GLN A 1022 -55.44 4.78 -7.02
C GLN A 1022 -56.09 6.10 -6.60
N ASN A 1023 -56.15 6.40 -5.30
CA ASN A 1023 -57.04 7.42 -4.73
C ASN A 1023 -56.31 8.57 -4.02
N SER A 1024 -54.98 8.49 -3.82
CA SER A 1024 -54.22 9.53 -3.14
C SER A 1024 -53.04 10.08 -3.95
N ASN A 1025 -52.55 11.25 -3.53
CA ASN A 1025 -51.26 11.82 -3.92
C ASN A 1025 -50.31 11.97 -2.71
N ASP A 1026 -50.61 11.30 -1.58
CA ASP A 1026 -49.84 11.40 -0.35
C ASP A 1026 -48.77 10.31 -0.27
N LEU A 1027 -47.61 10.61 -0.85
CA LEU A 1027 -46.44 9.75 -0.81
C LEU A 1027 -45.92 9.48 0.61
N THR A 1028 -46.19 10.35 1.59
CA THR A 1028 -45.75 10.13 2.98
C THR A 1028 -46.53 8.99 3.61
N THR A 1029 -47.86 9.03 3.49
CA THR A 1029 -48.73 7.96 3.97
C THR A 1029 -48.47 6.66 3.22
N LEU A 1030 -48.31 6.70 1.90
CA LEU A 1030 -48.03 5.50 1.11
C LEU A 1030 -46.68 4.84 1.48
N ARG A 1031 -45.61 5.63 1.68
CA ARG A 1031 -44.31 5.10 2.14
C ARG A 1031 -44.42 4.41 3.49
N HIS A 1032 -45.16 5.00 4.43
CA HIS A 1032 -45.39 4.41 5.75
C HIS A 1032 -46.16 3.07 5.63
N THR A 1033 -47.26 3.04 4.85
CA THR A 1033 -48.04 1.81 4.64
C THR A 1033 -47.20 0.71 4.01
N LYS A 1034 -46.42 1.01 2.96
CA LYS A 1034 -45.53 0.02 2.32
C LYS A 1034 -44.46 -0.50 3.27
N PHE A 1035 -43.89 0.37 4.10
CA PHE A 1035 -42.94 -0.05 5.12
C PHE A 1035 -43.55 -1.02 6.14
N GLN A 1036 -44.78 -0.76 6.60
CA GLN A 1036 -45.48 -1.67 7.51
C GLN A 1036 -45.69 -3.05 6.88
N MET A 1037 -46.13 -3.09 5.62
CA MET A 1037 -46.28 -4.35 4.87
C MET A 1037 -44.96 -5.12 4.74
N MET A 1038 -43.86 -4.42 4.47
CA MET A 1038 -42.53 -5.04 4.33
C MET A 1038 -42.03 -5.69 5.62
N ILE A 1039 -42.37 -5.13 6.79
CA ILE A 1039 -42.03 -5.73 8.08
C ILE A 1039 -42.87 -6.97 8.35
N THR A 1040 -44.15 -6.96 7.98
CA THR A 1040 -45.06 -8.08 8.23
C THR A 1040 -44.82 -9.28 7.31
N GLU A 1041 -44.29 -9.05 6.10
CA GLU A 1041 -44.16 -10.08 5.07
C GLU A 1041 -42.76 -10.73 4.98
N ASN A 1042 -41.71 -10.15 5.59
CA ASN A 1042 -40.32 -10.60 5.43
C ASN A 1042 -39.56 -10.74 6.77
N LEU A 1043 -39.11 -11.96 7.10
CA LEU A 1043 -38.26 -12.27 8.27
C LEU A 1043 -36.76 -11.95 8.08
N SER A 1044 -36.34 -11.49 6.89
CA SER A 1044 -34.94 -11.17 6.56
C SER A 1044 -34.75 -9.76 5.98
N LYS A 1045 -33.51 -9.26 6.10
CA LYS A 1045 -32.94 -7.97 5.64
C LYS A 1045 -33.91 -7.03 4.88
N LEU A 1046 -34.42 -6.00 5.57
CA LEU A 1046 -35.25 -4.94 4.98
C LEU A 1046 -34.47 -4.11 3.92
N ASP A 1047 -35.05 -3.93 2.73
CA ASP A 1047 -34.45 -3.19 1.62
C ASP A 1047 -35.18 -1.86 1.33
N PRO A 1048 -34.62 -0.70 1.73
CA PRO A 1048 -35.27 0.60 1.57
C PRO A 1048 -35.50 1.03 0.12
N ARG A 1049 -34.88 0.37 -0.88
CA ARG A 1049 -35.09 0.68 -2.30
C ARG A 1049 -36.51 0.35 -2.78
N LEU A 1050 -37.23 -0.51 -2.07
CA LEU A 1050 -38.59 -0.96 -2.42
C LEU A 1050 -39.69 0.04 -2.01
N LEU A 1051 -39.34 1.08 -1.24
CA LEU A 1051 -40.31 2.12 -0.86
C LEU A 1051 -40.54 3.12 -2.02
N PRO A 1052 -41.75 3.70 -2.16
CA PRO A 1052 -41.98 4.83 -3.07
C PRO A 1052 -41.03 5.99 -2.78
N PRO A 1053 -40.66 6.88 -3.72
CA PRO A 1053 -39.87 8.09 -3.44
C PRO A 1053 -40.52 9.02 -2.39
N THR A 1054 -39.73 9.79 -1.66
CA THR A 1054 -40.29 10.85 -0.78
C THR A 1054 -41.00 11.91 -1.60
N PRO A 1055 -41.93 12.70 -1.01
CA PRO A 1055 -42.59 13.80 -1.71
C PRO A 1055 -41.61 14.75 -2.40
N ARG A 1056 -40.50 15.10 -1.75
CA ARG A 1056 -39.49 16.02 -2.31
C ARG A 1056 -38.59 15.36 -3.35
N ALA A 1057 -38.19 14.10 -3.17
CA ALA A 1057 -37.47 13.40 -4.23
C ALA A 1057 -38.32 13.19 -5.50
N SER A 1058 -39.62 12.92 -5.31
CA SER A 1058 -40.62 12.87 -6.39
C SER A 1058 -40.73 14.20 -7.12
N TYR A 1059 -40.86 15.31 -6.37
CA TYR A 1059 -40.96 16.67 -6.93
C TYR A 1059 -39.82 16.96 -7.92
N TYR A 1060 -38.57 16.84 -7.48
CA TYR A 1060 -37.42 17.14 -8.34
C TYR A 1060 -37.26 16.15 -9.50
N HIS A 1061 -37.61 14.88 -9.30
CA HIS A 1061 -37.66 13.93 -10.40
C HIS A 1061 -38.66 14.36 -11.48
N SER A 1062 -39.86 14.81 -11.10
CA SER A 1062 -40.90 15.24 -12.04
C SER A 1062 -40.54 16.51 -12.80
N LEU A 1063 -39.82 17.46 -12.18
CA LEU A 1063 -39.27 18.62 -12.90
C LEU A 1063 -38.30 18.20 -14.01
N ARG A 1064 -37.39 17.24 -13.72
CA ARG A 1064 -36.46 16.73 -14.73
C ARG A 1064 -37.16 15.97 -15.85
N VAL A 1065 -38.22 15.22 -15.53
CA VAL A 1065 -39.06 14.55 -16.54
C VAL A 1065 -39.71 15.57 -17.47
N HIS A 1066 -40.29 16.64 -16.90
CA HIS A 1066 -40.90 17.70 -17.69
C HIS A 1066 -39.88 18.37 -18.63
N LEU A 1067 -38.74 18.82 -18.09
CA LEU A 1067 -37.66 19.41 -18.88
C LEU A 1067 -37.24 18.51 -20.05
N GLN A 1068 -37.04 17.22 -19.79
CA GLN A 1068 -36.61 16.29 -20.83
C GLN A 1068 -37.67 16.09 -21.92
N VAL A 1069 -38.95 16.03 -21.55
CA VAL A 1069 -40.06 15.91 -22.50
C VAL A 1069 -40.13 17.14 -23.39
N VAL A 1070 -40.03 18.34 -22.82
CA VAL A 1070 -40.06 19.60 -23.58
C VAL A 1070 -38.86 19.70 -24.53
N ARG A 1071 -37.65 19.33 -24.10
CA ARG A 1071 -36.46 19.30 -24.98
C ARG A 1071 -36.62 18.37 -26.18
N TRP A 1072 -37.18 17.17 -25.97
CA TRP A 1072 -37.46 16.23 -27.07
C TRP A 1072 -38.61 16.69 -27.97
N LEU A 1073 -39.57 17.43 -27.43
CA LEU A 1073 -40.67 18.01 -28.19
C LEU A 1073 -40.19 19.12 -29.14
N GLN A 1074 -39.27 19.97 -28.69
CA GLN A 1074 -38.83 21.17 -29.40
C GLN A 1074 -37.56 20.99 -30.25
N LEU A 1075 -36.94 19.81 -30.25
CA LEU A 1075 -35.79 19.46 -31.12
C LEU A 1075 -34.66 20.53 -31.19
N ASP A 1076 -34.29 21.07 -30.03
CA ASP A 1076 -33.21 22.06 -29.77
C ASP A 1076 -33.64 23.55 -29.66
N ASP A 1077 -34.93 23.88 -29.79
CA ASP A 1077 -35.47 25.24 -29.55
C ASP A 1077 -35.94 25.49 -28.10
N CYS A 1078 -35.47 24.69 -27.14
CA CYS A 1078 -35.96 24.75 -25.75
C CYS A 1078 -35.31 25.88 -24.93
N LEU A 1079 -36.15 26.80 -24.43
CA LEU A 1079 -35.74 27.97 -23.64
C LEU A 1079 -35.82 27.76 -22.11
N LEU A 1080 -36.11 26.54 -21.64
CA LEU A 1080 -36.19 26.27 -20.20
C LEU A 1080 -34.79 26.16 -19.58
N ASP A 1081 -34.50 26.97 -18.56
CA ASP A 1081 -33.23 26.90 -17.81
C ASP A 1081 -33.18 25.62 -16.96
N GLU A 1082 -32.16 24.80 -17.17
CA GLU A 1082 -32.05 23.52 -16.48
C GLU A 1082 -31.96 23.65 -14.95
N LYS A 1083 -31.42 24.78 -14.45
CA LYS A 1083 -31.29 25.06 -13.01
C LYS A 1083 -32.62 25.31 -12.31
N GLU A 1084 -33.62 25.75 -13.06
CA GLU A 1084 -34.98 25.92 -12.52
C GLU A 1084 -35.73 24.58 -12.48
N TRP A 1085 -35.35 23.61 -13.32
CA TRP A 1085 -36.12 22.38 -13.55
C TRP A 1085 -35.45 21.12 -12.98
N GLY A 1086 -34.92 21.22 -11.76
CA GLY A 1086 -34.49 20.08 -10.95
C GLY A 1086 -33.02 19.68 -11.09
N TRP A 1087 -32.19 20.58 -11.60
CA TRP A 1087 -30.73 20.49 -11.65
C TRP A 1087 -30.07 21.62 -10.86
N GLU A 1088 -28.85 21.41 -10.41
CA GLU A 1088 -28.03 22.43 -9.75
C GLU A 1088 -26.57 22.34 -10.24
N VAL A 1089 -25.80 23.41 -10.06
CA VAL A 1089 -24.38 23.44 -10.43
C VAL A 1089 -23.55 22.78 -9.33
N GLY A 1090 -22.92 21.66 -9.64
CA GLY A 1090 -21.99 20.93 -8.76
C GLY A 1090 -20.52 21.14 -9.14
N PRO A 1091 -19.59 20.50 -8.42
CA PRO A 1091 -18.14 20.60 -8.65
C PRO A 1091 -17.67 20.00 -9.99
N HIS A 1092 -18.53 19.24 -10.67
CA HIS A 1092 -18.22 18.54 -11.91
C HIS A 1092 -19.25 18.82 -13.04
N GLY A 1093 -19.94 19.96 -12.97
CA GLY A 1093 -21.02 20.32 -13.90
C GLY A 1093 -22.41 20.20 -13.28
N LEU A 1094 -23.45 20.13 -14.11
CA LEU A 1094 -24.84 20.00 -13.66
C LEU A 1094 -25.09 18.63 -12.99
N GLN A 1095 -25.66 18.66 -11.79
CA GLN A 1095 -26.06 17.48 -11.03
C GLN A 1095 -27.54 17.54 -10.64
N PRO A 1096 -28.23 16.39 -10.52
CA PRO A 1096 -29.65 16.37 -10.20
C PRO A 1096 -29.86 16.73 -8.72
N ILE A 1097 -30.82 17.62 -8.46
CA ILE A 1097 -31.28 17.86 -7.09
C ILE A 1097 -32.03 16.60 -6.64
N MET A 1098 -31.45 15.86 -5.70
CA MET A 1098 -32.03 14.59 -5.22
C MET A 1098 -33.22 14.83 -4.29
N THR A 1099 -33.07 15.81 -3.39
CA THR A 1099 -34.04 16.28 -2.41
C THR A 1099 -33.48 17.58 -1.81
N ASP A 1100 -34.36 18.47 -1.34
CA ASP A 1100 -34.02 19.70 -0.60
C ASP A 1100 -34.18 19.56 0.91
N LEU A 1101 -34.62 18.39 1.39
CA LEU A 1101 -34.72 18.07 2.81
C LEU A 1101 -33.50 17.25 3.28
N PRO A 1102 -33.01 17.49 4.51
CA PRO A 1102 -31.91 16.71 5.07
C PRO A 1102 -32.31 15.24 5.27
N ALA A 1103 -31.35 14.32 5.12
CA ALA A 1103 -31.53 12.94 5.51
C ALA A 1103 -31.79 12.85 7.03
N ALA A 1104 -32.59 11.87 7.47
CA ALA A 1104 -32.93 11.63 8.88
C ALA A 1104 -31.72 11.28 9.79
N LEU A 1105 -30.49 11.33 9.26
CA LEU A 1105 -29.24 10.84 9.83
C LEU A 1105 -28.56 11.76 10.84
N THR A 1106 -29.00 13.00 10.99
CA THR A 1106 -28.41 13.96 11.94
C THR A 1106 -28.56 13.55 13.41
N PHE A 1107 -29.27 12.45 13.73
CA PHE A 1107 -29.65 12.05 15.09
C PHE A 1107 -28.98 10.78 15.67
N VAL A 1108 -27.97 10.17 15.02
CA VAL A 1108 -27.69 8.72 15.22
C VAL A 1108 -26.37 8.34 15.95
N ARG A 1109 -25.74 9.20 16.77
CA ARG A 1109 -24.54 8.72 17.52
C ARG A 1109 -24.28 9.37 18.87
N CYS A 1110 -24.51 8.61 19.93
CA CYS A 1110 -24.04 8.94 21.28
C CYS A 1110 -22.62 8.42 21.51
N LYS A 1111 -21.71 9.37 21.79
CA LYS A 1111 -20.30 9.12 22.16
C LYS A 1111 -20.04 9.52 23.61
N CYS A 1112 -21.02 9.36 24.51
CA CYS A 1112 -20.77 9.57 25.92
C CYS A 1112 -19.61 8.67 26.36
N LYS A 1113 -18.63 9.22 27.07
CA LYS A 1113 -17.55 8.46 27.70
C LYS A 1113 -17.96 8.20 29.14
N ARG A 1114 -17.73 6.99 29.66
CA ARG A 1114 -17.94 6.65 31.09
C ARG A 1114 -17.09 7.58 31.96
N LEU A 1115 -17.67 8.67 32.42
CA LEU A 1115 -17.19 9.47 33.53
C LEU A 1115 -18.39 9.62 34.47
N ASN A 1116 -18.50 8.71 35.43
CA ASN A 1116 -19.31 8.83 36.65
C ASN A 1116 -20.84 8.87 36.49
N ASN A 1117 -21.45 7.99 35.67
CA ASN A 1117 -22.91 7.77 35.62
C ASN A 1117 -23.79 9.02 35.34
N ARG A 1118 -23.23 10.16 34.95
CA ARG A 1118 -23.99 11.40 34.71
C ARG A 1118 -24.05 11.71 33.23
N CYS A 1119 -25.18 11.38 32.61
CA CYS A 1119 -25.50 11.89 31.27
C CYS A 1119 -26.08 13.31 31.30
N GLY A 1120 -26.04 14.02 32.44
CA GLY A 1120 -26.65 15.34 32.62
C GLY A 1120 -26.06 16.53 31.85
N ASN A 1121 -24.85 16.43 31.27
CA ASN A 1121 -24.21 17.58 30.59
C ASN A 1121 -24.30 17.48 29.06
N HIS A 1122 -24.26 18.63 28.35
CA HIS A 1122 -24.30 18.78 26.88
C HIS A 1122 -23.21 17.99 26.08
N GLN A 1123 -22.34 17.26 26.77
CA GLN A 1123 -21.39 16.31 26.18
C GLN A 1123 -22.06 14.99 25.75
N CYS A 1124 -23.20 14.63 26.34
CA CYS A 1124 -24.03 13.53 25.85
C CYS A 1124 -24.82 14.00 24.63
N SER A 1125 -24.63 13.34 23.48
CA SER A 1125 -25.38 13.73 22.28
C SER A 1125 -26.88 13.44 22.42
N CYS A 1126 -27.29 12.49 23.27
CA CYS A 1126 -28.72 12.27 23.53
C CYS A 1126 -29.34 13.49 24.20
N VAL A 1127 -28.74 13.98 25.29
CA VAL A 1127 -29.19 15.19 26.01
C VAL A 1127 -29.09 16.45 25.14
N LYS A 1128 -28.00 16.60 24.37
CA LYS A 1128 -27.83 17.74 23.46
C LYS A 1128 -28.96 17.86 22.43
N HIS A 1129 -29.55 16.75 22.01
CA HIS A 1129 -30.62 16.72 21.00
C HIS A 1129 -32.00 16.41 21.60
N GLY A 1130 -32.16 16.50 22.93
CA GLY A 1130 -33.45 16.28 23.61
C GLY A 1130 -33.97 14.84 23.58
N LEU A 1131 -33.10 13.85 23.35
CA LEU A 1131 -33.44 12.42 23.25
C LEU A 1131 -33.10 11.69 24.55
N LYS A 1132 -33.89 10.67 24.92
CA LYS A 1132 -33.56 9.74 26.03
C LYS A 1132 -32.43 8.77 25.65
N SER A 1133 -31.60 8.41 26.63
CA SER A 1133 -30.51 7.41 26.51
C SER A 1133 -31.08 5.99 26.46
N VAL A 1134 -30.46 5.08 25.70
CA VAL A 1134 -30.91 3.67 25.52
C VAL A 1134 -29.72 2.70 25.49
N GLU A 1135 -29.98 1.39 25.55
CA GLU A 1135 -28.97 0.32 25.54
C GLU A 1135 -27.90 0.43 24.45
N ALA A 1136 -28.27 0.94 23.29
CA ALA A 1136 -27.35 1.16 22.18
C ALA A 1136 -26.36 2.36 22.36
N CYS A 1137 -26.39 3.09 23.49
CA CYS A 1137 -25.48 4.20 23.75
C CYS A 1137 -24.11 3.70 24.22
N GLY A 1138 -23.03 4.04 23.51
CA GLY A 1138 -21.71 3.42 23.71
C GLY A 1138 -20.96 3.71 25.02
N GLY A 1139 -21.50 4.56 25.91
CA GLY A 1139 -20.90 4.82 27.23
C GLY A 1139 -21.81 4.48 28.40
N CYS A 1140 -23.07 4.89 28.33
CA CYS A 1140 -24.05 4.64 29.40
C CYS A 1140 -24.90 3.39 29.19
N HIS A 1141 -24.98 2.85 27.97
CA HIS A 1141 -25.83 1.70 27.64
C HIS A 1141 -27.27 1.82 28.17
N GLY A 1142 -27.81 3.05 28.25
CA GLY A 1142 -29.17 3.27 28.77
C GLY A 1142 -29.40 2.68 30.16
N ARG A 1143 -28.36 2.54 30.99
CA ARG A 1143 -28.46 2.11 32.38
C ARG A 1143 -27.78 3.15 33.25
N ASP A 1144 -28.33 3.39 34.45
CA ASP A 1144 -27.76 4.24 35.49
C ASP A 1144 -27.26 5.60 34.99
N CYS A 1145 -28.06 6.29 34.16
CA CYS A 1145 -27.75 7.64 33.73
C CYS A 1145 -28.96 8.56 33.83
N ASP A 1146 -28.73 9.84 34.16
CA ASP A 1146 -29.78 10.86 34.39
C ASP A 1146 -30.77 11.06 33.22
N ASN A 1147 -30.43 10.55 32.03
CA ASN A 1147 -31.21 10.67 30.80
C ASN A 1147 -31.89 9.36 30.37
N CYS A 1148 -31.95 8.35 31.25
CA CYS A 1148 -32.63 7.07 31.01
C CYS A 1148 -34.18 7.19 31.09
N PRO A 1149 -34.97 6.34 30.42
CA PRO A 1149 -36.39 6.17 30.72
C PRO A 1149 -36.56 5.55 32.11
N SER A 1150 -37.34 6.17 32.99
CA SER A 1150 -37.67 5.63 34.30
C SER A 1150 -38.64 4.46 34.14
N GLY A 1151 -38.22 3.25 34.54
CA GLY A 1151 -39.12 2.10 34.71
C GLY A 1151 -38.77 0.88 33.86
N ILE A 1152 -37.87 0.04 34.36
CA ILE A 1152 -37.93 -1.42 34.18
C ILE A 1152 -37.66 -2.01 35.58
N PRO A 1153 -38.52 -2.90 36.11
CA PRO A 1153 -38.34 -3.47 37.44
C PRO A 1153 -37.06 -4.29 37.51
N GLN A 1154 -36.35 -4.20 38.64
CA GLN A 1154 -35.34 -5.19 39.01
C GLN A 1154 -36.12 -6.44 39.47
N ASP A 1155 -35.95 -7.55 38.74
CA ASP A 1155 -36.26 -8.86 39.28
C ASP A 1155 -35.04 -9.29 40.10
N ASP A 1156 -35.15 -9.10 41.40
CA ASP A 1156 -34.47 -9.94 42.39
C ASP A 1156 -35.17 -11.30 42.36
N ASP A 1157 -34.43 -12.40 42.26
CA ASP A 1157 -34.74 -13.62 43.03
C ASP A 1157 -33.56 -14.60 42.99
N ASP A 1158 -33.30 -15.10 44.19
CA ASP A 1158 -32.31 -16.08 44.62
C ASP A 1158 -32.58 -17.50 44.08
N ASP A 1159 -31.53 -18.30 44.27
CA ASP A 1159 -31.55 -19.70 44.73
C ASP A 1159 -31.56 -20.90 43.75
N ASP A 1160 -30.68 -21.83 44.17
CA ASP A 1160 -30.64 -23.29 43.99
C ASP A 1160 -30.34 -23.97 42.64
N GLY A 1161 -29.27 -24.78 42.70
CA GLY A 1161 -29.44 -26.22 42.50
C GLY A 1161 -28.78 -26.87 41.29
N ASP A 1162 -27.66 -27.56 41.54
CA ASP A 1162 -27.22 -28.86 40.98
C ASP A 1162 -27.90 -29.38 39.70
N ASP A 1163 -27.12 -29.75 38.67
CA ASP A 1163 -26.68 -31.14 38.51
C ASP A 1163 -25.81 -31.38 37.26
N VAL A 1164 -25.07 -32.49 37.36
CA VAL A 1164 -24.04 -33.08 36.49
C VAL A 1164 -24.51 -33.45 35.07
N GLN A 1165 -23.72 -33.09 34.04
CA GLN A 1165 -23.10 -34.02 33.06
C GLN A 1165 -22.06 -33.34 32.16
#